data_AF-A0A0S9SBB3-F1
#
_entry.id   AF-A0A0S9SBB3-F1
#
_cell.length_a   1.000
_cell.length_b   1.000
_cell.length_c   1.000
_cell.angle_alpha   90.00
_cell.angle_beta   90.00
_cell.angle_gamma   90.00
#
_symmetry.space_group_name_H-M   'P 1'
#
loop_
_entity.id
_entity.type
_entity.pdbx_description
1 polymer ?
#
loop_
_entity_poly.entity_id
_entity_poly.type
_entity_poly.pdbx_seq_one_letter_code
_entity_poly.pdbx_strand_id
1 'polypeptide(L)'
;MSPPAILVVAPMPAFPTSAGNRRRLLTTCLSLQRGGFAIDLATYAHEDQIYRRFGQHPPTDEAEAAGLFRHTFRIEPQGTIPLTTRARGFGIDDWCPDAVGAFVAWYGQAYPETRAILVNYVFLSRALEAAPPGMLKLIDTHDRFADRQRQYRPFRAEPNFFYTDRAGEAAGLARADIVLAIQSEEAAYFRTLTDRRVHLLPPRFLARRPFAAPTRLTRIGFLGHGNDPNLFSIRHFAAAWSADWVPGRPELVIAGEISNSLGPATSPGVIRAGYVPRLEDFYDDVDLVVAPILMGSGLKMKVAEALSFGKPVIGTALGFEGFDPVAPAHRLQTGQAVKDMVLALASDATGLAALTRACEALFAGYNKGAEQAETDLLAMLPAWDADTSGPDEPASSDPAQPATFLVSMPLRHGRLACETSLRSDLRDHPDLGRLIATERAGPPGAAPYTPLRRRWFARAGAGSSGTDQGIDQGTSPETGQETGQETGQETGQETCLAGLHLALSPEWVRERRLPPSLRAELAAELADVAADWEAEARLVGLTGEGALLALSLPRHLAFGTHPNAAFQIGASTREITLQRVTSLNTSLGLLYTTARADLPAAPAALTFAGLEPVHAGPSKILFLHDDLIGRITILSEIASAEEPLP
;
A
#
# COMPACT_ATOMS: atom_id res chain seq x y z
N MET A 1 -4.52 -27.97 21.39
CA MET A 1 -3.22 -27.33 21.06
C MET A 1 -3.51 -26.23 20.07
N SER A 2 -2.96 -25.03 20.27
CA SER A 2 -3.06 -23.96 19.28
C SER A 2 -2.38 -24.39 17.97
N PRO A 3 -2.92 -24.05 16.80
CA PRO A 3 -2.29 -24.37 15.52
C PRO A 3 -0.88 -23.77 15.45
N PRO A 4 0.10 -24.44 14.81
CA PRO A 4 1.42 -23.88 14.60
C PRO A 4 1.30 -22.58 13.79
N ALA A 5 2.09 -21.57 14.16
CA ALA A 5 2.01 -20.26 13.53
C ALA A 5 3.15 -20.03 12.53
N ILE A 6 2.87 -19.21 11.51
CA ILE A 6 3.84 -18.69 10.55
C ILE A 6 3.74 -17.17 10.53
N LEU A 7 4.88 -16.50 10.75
CA LEU A 7 4.99 -15.07 10.51
C LEU A 7 5.23 -14.81 9.02
N VAL A 8 4.39 -14.00 8.40
CA VAL A 8 4.58 -13.51 7.03
C VAL A 8 5.00 -12.05 7.08
N VAL A 9 6.17 -11.72 6.54
CA VAL A 9 6.69 -10.35 6.45
C VAL A 9 6.61 -9.90 4.98
N ALA A 10 5.95 -8.77 4.73
CA ALA A 10 5.71 -8.29 3.37
C ALA A 10 5.91 -6.78 3.22
N PRO A 11 6.48 -6.28 2.09
CA PRO A 11 6.59 -4.85 1.78
C PRO A 11 5.29 -4.25 1.19
N MET A 12 4.22 -5.04 1.12
CA MET A 12 2.92 -4.66 0.57
C MET A 12 1.81 -5.17 1.48
N PRO A 13 0.67 -4.45 1.56
CA PRO A 13 -0.50 -4.96 2.27
C PRO A 13 -1.18 -6.10 1.48
N ALA A 14 -1.94 -6.95 2.18
CA ALA A 14 -2.75 -7.98 1.53
C ALA A 14 -4.00 -7.41 0.82
N PHE A 15 -4.54 -6.31 1.35
CA PHE A 15 -5.82 -5.73 0.94
C PHE A 15 -5.73 -4.22 0.64
N PRO A 16 -6.56 -3.73 -0.30
CA PRO A 16 -7.29 -4.48 -1.32
C PRO A 16 -6.34 -5.28 -2.22
N THR A 17 -6.81 -6.43 -2.69
CA THR A 17 -6.07 -7.34 -3.59
C THR A 17 -6.11 -6.85 -5.04
N SER A 18 -5.62 -5.63 -5.27
CA SER A 18 -5.68 -4.88 -6.53
C SER A 18 -4.47 -5.09 -7.46
N ALA A 19 -3.40 -5.73 -6.96
CA ALA A 19 -2.18 -5.98 -7.72
C ALA A 19 -1.70 -7.44 -7.59
N GLY A 20 -0.89 -7.88 -8.56
CA GLY A 20 -0.43 -9.27 -8.66
C GLY A 20 0.39 -9.75 -7.46
N ASN A 21 1.23 -8.88 -6.90
CA ASN A 21 2.03 -9.15 -5.69
C ASN A 21 1.14 -9.34 -4.45
N ARG A 22 0.12 -8.49 -4.27
CA ARG A 22 -0.86 -8.63 -3.17
C ARG A 22 -1.70 -9.90 -3.32
N ARG A 23 -2.06 -10.25 -4.56
CA ARG A 23 -2.75 -11.52 -4.87
C ARG A 23 -1.89 -12.73 -4.56
N ARG A 24 -0.60 -12.68 -4.91
CA ARG A 24 0.37 -13.70 -4.55
C ARG A 24 0.47 -13.86 -3.04
N LEU A 25 0.70 -12.78 -2.31
CA LEU A 25 0.75 -12.77 -0.84
C LEU A 25 -0.48 -13.46 -0.25
N LEU A 26 -1.68 -13.01 -0.63
CA LEU A 26 -2.93 -13.55 -0.13
C LEU A 26 -3.09 -15.04 -0.47
N THR A 27 -2.78 -15.44 -1.71
CA THR A 27 -2.92 -16.83 -2.15
C THR A 27 -1.97 -17.75 -1.37
N THR A 28 -0.72 -17.34 -1.17
CA THR A 28 0.26 -18.09 -0.37
C THR A 28 -0.20 -18.23 1.09
N CYS A 29 -0.67 -17.15 1.71
CA CYS A 29 -1.21 -17.20 3.07
C CYS A 29 -2.42 -18.14 3.18
N LEU A 30 -3.37 -18.07 2.24
CA LEU A 30 -4.54 -18.95 2.22
C LEU A 30 -4.14 -20.43 2.03
N SER A 31 -3.11 -20.73 1.24
CA SER A 31 -2.57 -22.09 1.09
C SER A 31 -2.00 -22.61 2.41
N LEU A 32 -1.24 -21.79 3.14
CA LEU A 32 -0.72 -22.16 4.45
C LEU A 32 -1.85 -22.37 5.49
N GLN A 33 -2.89 -21.52 5.48
CA GLN A 33 -4.06 -21.69 6.34
C GLN A 33 -4.82 -23.00 6.05
N ARG A 34 -4.95 -23.39 4.77
CA ARG A 34 -5.51 -24.71 4.40
C ARG A 34 -4.68 -25.88 4.93
N GLY A 35 -3.37 -25.67 5.09
CA GLY A 35 -2.45 -26.61 5.74
C GLY A 35 -2.56 -26.66 7.27
N GLY A 36 -3.44 -25.85 7.88
CA GLY A 36 -3.66 -25.84 9.33
C GLY A 36 -2.77 -24.87 10.11
N PHE A 37 -2.03 -23.99 9.42
CA PHE A 37 -1.19 -22.98 10.08
C PHE A 37 -1.99 -21.71 10.42
N ALA A 38 -1.78 -21.16 11.62
CA ALA A 38 -2.16 -19.78 11.90
C ALA A 38 -1.18 -18.83 11.21
N ILE A 39 -1.69 -17.74 10.65
CA ILE A 39 -0.85 -16.77 9.93
C ILE A 39 -0.91 -15.42 10.64
N ASP A 40 0.26 -14.91 10.99
CA ASP A 40 0.45 -13.53 11.42
C ASP A 40 1.08 -12.73 10.29
N LEU A 41 0.53 -11.55 9.99
CA LEU A 41 1.00 -10.70 8.90
C LEU A 41 1.68 -9.45 9.45
N ALA A 42 2.97 -9.27 9.14
CA ALA A 42 3.70 -8.03 9.36
C ALA A 42 3.91 -7.29 8.03
N THR A 43 3.22 -6.16 7.87
CA THR A 43 3.35 -5.30 6.69
C THR A 43 4.38 -4.21 6.96
N TYR A 44 5.52 -4.26 6.26
CA TYR A 44 6.42 -3.14 6.12
C TYR A 44 5.83 -2.17 5.11
N ALA A 45 5.55 -0.93 5.54
CA ALA A 45 4.89 0.11 4.75
C ALA A 45 5.80 0.70 3.65
N HIS A 46 6.40 -0.18 2.85
CA HIS A 46 7.25 0.13 1.71
C HIS A 46 6.41 0.70 0.56
N GLU A 47 5.42 -0.07 0.10
CA GLU A 47 4.55 0.34 -1.01
C GLU A 47 3.83 1.66 -0.69
N ASP A 48 3.37 1.83 0.55
CA ASP A 48 2.76 3.06 1.03
C ASP A 48 3.65 4.31 0.82
N GLN A 49 4.96 4.20 1.04
CA GLN A 49 5.88 5.31 0.76
C GLN A 49 5.94 5.67 -0.72
N ILE A 50 5.76 4.71 -1.61
CA ILE A 50 5.77 4.94 -3.06
C ILE A 50 4.54 5.76 -3.44
N TYR A 51 3.35 5.34 -2.99
CA TYR A 51 2.11 6.10 -3.21
C TYR A 51 2.24 7.55 -2.70
N ARG A 52 2.70 7.73 -1.46
CA ARG A 52 2.86 9.05 -0.83
C ARG A 52 3.80 9.98 -1.61
N ARG A 53 4.91 9.47 -2.16
CA ARG A 53 5.85 10.25 -2.99
C ARG A 53 5.23 10.85 -4.23
N PHE A 54 4.24 10.17 -4.79
CA PHE A 54 3.52 10.63 -5.97
C PHE A 54 2.21 11.36 -5.60
N GLY A 55 2.05 11.77 -4.34
CA GLY A 55 0.86 12.48 -3.86
C GLY A 55 -0.39 11.63 -3.87
N GLN A 56 -0.24 10.32 -3.77
CA GLN A 56 -1.34 9.38 -3.78
C GLN A 56 -1.51 8.79 -2.39
N HIS A 57 -2.74 8.41 -2.11
CA HIS A 57 -3.06 7.67 -0.91
C HIS A 57 -2.73 6.19 -1.10
N PRO A 58 -1.98 5.56 -0.18
CA PRO A 58 -1.84 4.11 -0.18
C PRO A 58 -3.21 3.44 -0.08
N PRO A 59 -3.59 2.57 -1.02
CA PRO A 59 -4.82 1.80 -0.90
C PRO A 59 -4.54 0.65 0.06
N THR A 60 -4.58 0.89 1.37
CA THR A 60 -4.31 -0.13 2.39
C THR A 60 -5.56 -0.36 3.22
N ASP A 61 -6.05 -1.60 3.27
CA ASP A 61 -7.21 -2.00 4.08
C ASP A 61 -6.80 -2.90 5.25
N GLU A 62 -6.46 -2.25 6.36
CA GLU A 62 -5.99 -2.94 7.57
C GLU A 62 -7.12 -3.68 8.29
N ALA A 63 -8.37 -3.22 8.15
CA ALA A 63 -9.53 -3.85 8.77
C ALA A 63 -9.85 -5.19 8.10
N GLU A 64 -9.80 -5.24 6.76
CA GLU A 64 -9.96 -6.51 6.02
C GLU A 64 -8.83 -7.50 6.37
N ALA A 65 -7.58 -7.01 6.49
CA ALA A 65 -6.46 -7.84 6.93
C ALA A 65 -6.66 -8.40 8.35
N ALA A 66 -7.10 -7.57 9.30
CA ALA A 66 -7.37 -8.00 10.68
C ALA A 66 -8.49 -9.05 10.77
N GLY A 67 -9.42 -9.07 9.81
CA GLY A 67 -10.45 -10.11 9.73
C GLY A 67 -9.94 -11.47 9.24
N LEU A 68 -8.77 -11.55 8.60
CA LEU A 68 -8.23 -12.78 8.00
C LEU A 68 -7.04 -13.39 8.75
N PHE A 69 -6.15 -12.56 9.29
CA PHE A 69 -4.91 -13.00 9.95
C PHE A 69 -5.11 -13.09 11.46
N ARG A 70 -4.40 -14.01 12.13
CA ARG A 70 -4.46 -14.17 13.59
C ARG A 70 -3.97 -12.90 14.29
N HIS A 71 -2.84 -12.37 13.85
CA HIS A 71 -2.33 -11.06 14.24
C HIS A 71 -1.89 -10.26 13.00
N THR A 72 -2.13 -8.95 13.01
CA THR A 72 -1.60 -8.01 12.02
C THR A 72 -0.67 -7.02 12.69
N PHE A 73 0.44 -6.72 12.02
CA PHE A 73 1.43 -5.75 12.49
C PHE A 73 1.81 -4.81 11.36
N ARG A 74 2.14 -3.58 11.74
CA ARG A 74 2.61 -2.55 10.82
C ARG A 74 4.00 -2.05 11.21
N ILE A 75 4.95 -2.21 10.29
CA ILE A 75 6.32 -1.73 10.42
C ILE A 75 6.41 -0.43 9.62
N GLU A 76 6.42 0.70 10.33
CA GLU A 76 6.61 2.01 9.70
C GLU A 76 8.08 2.22 9.33
N PRO A 77 8.37 2.70 8.12
CA PRO A 77 9.70 3.15 7.75
C PRO A 77 10.14 4.35 8.58
N GLN A 78 11.39 4.33 9.05
CA GLN A 78 12.00 5.49 9.70
C GLN A 78 12.58 6.49 8.69
N GLY A 79 12.84 6.06 7.46
CA GLY A 79 13.44 6.88 6.42
C GLY A 79 12.95 6.51 5.02
N THR A 80 13.27 7.37 4.07
CA THR A 80 12.87 7.27 2.67
C THR A 80 13.67 6.17 1.96
N ILE A 81 13.01 5.11 1.48
CA ILE A 81 13.64 4.07 0.63
C ILE A 81 14.15 4.67 -0.70
N PRO A 82 15.35 4.36 -1.19
CA PRO A 82 15.79 4.86 -2.50
C PRO A 82 15.02 4.18 -3.65
N LEU A 83 14.39 4.96 -4.55
CA LEU A 83 13.73 4.43 -5.76
C LEU A 83 14.68 4.34 -6.97
N THR A 84 15.84 4.98 -6.88
CA THR A 84 16.89 4.94 -7.90
C THR A 84 18.24 4.76 -7.24
N THR A 85 19.20 4.24 -8.00
CA THR A 85 20.58 4.05 -7.57
C THR A 85 21.55 4.60 -8.61
N ARG A 86 22.69 5.14 -8.16
CA ARG A 86 23.80 5.56 -9.05
C ARG A 86 24.76 4.41 -9.36
N ALA A 87 24.62 3.28 -8.67
CA ALA A 87 25.40 2.08 -8.92
C ALA A 87 24.79 1.27 -10.08
N ARG A 88 25.40 0.12 -10.40
CA ARG A 88 24.90 -0.79 -11.45
C ARG A 88 23.61 -1.53 -11.08
N GLY A 89 23.21 -1.44 -9.81
CA GLY A 89 22.06 -2.06 -9.17
C GLY A 89 22.05 -1.70 -7.69
N PHE A 90 20.95 -1.97 -7.00
CA PHE A 90 20.87 -1.82 -5.55
C PHE A 90 21.69 -2.90 -4.85
N GLY A 91 22.26 -2.55 -3.70
CA GLY A 91 22.70 -3.55 -2.73
C GLY A 91 21.50 -4.39 -2.30
N ILE A 92 21.73 -5.68 -2.01
CA ILE A 92 20.63 -6.60 -1.67
C ILE A 92 19.81 -6.13 -0.45
N ASP A 93 20.44 -5.37 0.44
CA ASP A 93 19.86 -4.91 1.71
C ASP A 93 19.32 -3.47 1.66
N ASP A 94 19.49 -2.76 0.54
CA ASP A 94 19.14 -1.34 0.43
C ASP A 94 17.64 -1.06 0.68
N TRP A 95 16.78 -2.09 0.50
CA TRP A 95 15.33 -2.02 0.69
C TRP A 95 14.85 -2.78 1.95
N CYS A 96 15.77 -3.25 2.81
CA CYS A 96 15.47 -3.87 4.11
C CYS A 96 16.06 -3.03 5.26
N PRO A 97 15.31 -2.07 5.82
CA PRO A 97 15.81 -1.27 6.93
C PRO A 97 15.91 -2.11 8.21
N ASP A 98 16.77 -1.68 9.14
CA ASP A 98 17.04 -2.38 10.40
C ASP A 98 15.77 -2.63 11.23
N ALA A 99 14.76 -1.77 11.12
CA ALA A 99 13.46 -1.91 11.77
C ALA A 99 12.73 -3.22 11.41
N VAL A 100 12.91 -3.75 10.19
CA VAL A 100 12.28 -5.03 9.79
C VAL A 100 12.95 -6.21 10.49
N GLY A 101 14.29 -6.21 10.61
CA GLY A 101 15.01 -7.22 11.38
C GLY A 101 14.72 -7.12 12.88
N ALA A 102 14.70 -5.91 13.43
CA ALA A 102 14.35 -5.68 14.83
C ALA A 102 12.92 -6.15 15.17
N PHE A 103 11.96 -5.95 14.25
CA PHE A 103 10.62 -6.52 14.36
C PHE A 103 10.66 -8.05 14.43
N VAL A 104 11.37 -8.70 13.51
CA VAL A 104 11.47 -10.17 13.47
C VAL A 104 12.07 -10.74 14.75
N ALA A 105 13.13 -10.12 15.28
CA ALA A 105 13.75 -10.53 16.53
C ALA A 105 12.78 -10.42 17.72
N TRP A 106 12.08 -9.29 17.84
CA TRP A 106 11.07 -9.09 18.89
C TRP A 106 9.92 -10.11 18.76
N TYR A 107 9.38 -10.26 17.55
CA TYR A 107 8.23 -11.13 17.31
C TYR A 107 8.57 -12.58 17.68
N GLY A 108 9.76 -13.06 17.29
CA GLY A 108 10.18 -14.42 17.61
C GLY A 108 10.36 -14.70 19.11
N GLN A 109 10.57 -13.66 19.93
CA GLN A 109 10.56 -13.77 21.39
C GLN A 109 9.15 -13.69 21.97
N ALA A 110 8.29 -12.86 21.39
CA ALA A 110 6.92 -12.63 21.86
C ALA A 110 5.96 -13.78 21.52
N TYR A 111 6.22 -14.51 20.42
CA TYR A 111 5.39 -15.59 19.90
C TYR A 111 6.23 -16.87 19.70
N PRO A 112 6.64 -17.54 20.80
CA PRO A 112 7.52 -18.70 20.74
C PRO A 112 6.89 -19.93 20.07
N GLU A 113 5.57 -19.94 19.86
CA GLU A 113 4.86 -21.00 19.14
C GLU A 113 5.06 -20.91 17.62
N THR A 114 5.58 -19.80 17.10
CA THR A 114 5.84 -19.62 15.68
C THR A 114 6.96 -20.53 15.20
N ARG A 115 6.69 -21.28 14.12
CA ARG A 115 7.60 -22.31 13.59
C ARG A 115 8.33 -21.89 12.33
N ALA A 116 7.81 -20.89 11.62
CA ALA A 116 8.42 -20.41 10.39
C ALA A 116 8.25 -18.91 10.19
N ILE A 117 9.19 -18.32 9.45
CA ILE A 117 9.06 -16.98 8.87
C ILE A 117 9.07 -17.10 7.35
N LEU A 118 8.08 -16.49 6.72
CA LEU A 118 8.03 -16.26 5.28
C LEU A 118 8.25 -14.77 4.98
N VAL A 119 9.37 -14.44 4.36
CA VAL A 119 9.64 -13.09 3.85
C VAL A 119 9.23 -13.00 2.38
N ASN A 120 8.50 -11.95 2.02
CA ASN A 120 8.17 -11.65 0.62
C ASN A 120 9.22 -10.73 0.03
N TYR A 121 9.69 -11.11 -1.18
CA TYR A 121 10.78 -10.51 -1.93
C TYR A 121 12.17 -10.71 -1.32
N VAL A 122 13.14 -11.02 -2.18
CA VAL A 122 14.53 -11.26 -1.79
C VAL A 122 15.19 -10.03 -1.14
N PHE A 123 14.75 -8.82 -1.47
CA PHE A 123 15.32 -7.59 -0.90
C PHE A 123 14.96 -7.38 0.57
N LEU A 124 14.01 -8.13 1.13
CA LEU A 124 13.74 -8.16 2.58
C LEU A 124 14.48 -9.30 3.30
N SER A 125 15.27 -10.10 2.59
CA SER A 125 15.90 -11.33 3.13
C SER A 125 16.78 -11.10 4.35
N ARG A 126 17.38 -9.91 4.53
CA ARG A 126 18.18 -9.58 5.72
C ARG A 126 17.39 -9.74 7.02
N ALA A 127 16.07 -9.56 6.99
CA ALA A 127 15.21 -9.78 8.15
C ALA A 127 15.30 -11.22 8.70
N LEU A 128 15.61 -12.21 7.85
CA LEU A 128 15.77 -13.62 8.26
C LEU A 128 17.03 -13.88 9.09
N GLU A 129 18.01 -12.98 9.07
CA GLU A 129 19.20 -13.06 9.94
C GLU A 129 18.83 -12.81 11.41
N ALA A 130 17.75 -12.07 11.66
CA ALA A 130 17.23 -11.77 13.00
C ALA A 130 16.28 -12.85 13.55
N ALA A 131 15.95 -13.86 12.76
CA ALA A 131 15.10 -14.97 13.17
C ALA A 131 15.76 -15.80 14.29
N PRO A 132 15.07 -16.09 15.40
CA PRO A 132 15.54 -17.03 16.42
C PRO A 132 16.04 -18.37 15.85
N PRO A 133 17.00 -19.02 16.54
CA PRO A 133 17.43 -20.37 16.18
C PRO A 133 16.26 -21.36 16.13
N GLY A 134 16.32 -22.32 15.20
CA GLY A 134 15.31 -23.38 15.05
C GLY A 134 14.12 -23.03 14.16
N MET A 135 13.87 -21.75 13.88
CA MET A 135 12.77 -21.34 13.02
C MET A 135 13.07 -21.57 11.54
N LEU A 136 12.13 -22.18 10.82
CA LEU A 136 12.24 -22.40 9.38
C LEU A 136 12.13 -21.07 8.63
N LYS A 137 13.06 -20.80 7.72
CA LYS A 137 13.15 -19.54 6.97
C LYS A 137 12.75 -19.74 5.52
N LEU A 138 11.73 -19.04 5.07
CA LEU A 138 11.25 -19.08 3.70
C LEU A 138 11.34 -17.70 3.04
N ILE A 139 11.61 -17.70 1.73
CA ILE A 139 11.47 -16.51 0.87
C ILE A 139 10.44 -16.82 -0.23
N ASP A 140 9.38 -16.02 -0.34
CA ASP A 140 8.58 -15.92 -1.56
C ASP A 140 9.25 -14.91 -2.49
N THR A 141 9.79 -15.35 -3.62
CA THR A 141 10.68 -14.50 -4.42
C THR A 141 9.94 -13.39 -5.16
N HIS A 142 8.67 -13.63 -5.54
CA HIS A 142 7.82 -12.80 -6.42
C HIS A 142 8.35 -12.55 -7.83
N ASP A 143 9.63 -12.21 -7.96
CA ASP A 143 10.33 -11.89 -9.20
C ASP A 143 11.78 -12.34 -9.11
N ARG A 144 12.43 -12.41 -10.28
CA ARG A 144 13.88 -12.37 -10.40
C ARG A 144 14.37 -10.92 -10.48
N PHE A 145 15.31 -10.55 -9.62
CA PHE A 145 15.86 -9.20 -9.51
C PHE A 145 17.25 -9.04 -10.10
N ALA A 146 18.03 -10.11 -10.24
CA ALA A 146 19.35 -9.98 -10.83
C ALA A 146 19.28 -9.60 -12.32
N ASP A 147 20.09 -8.60 -12.65
CA ASP A 147 20.30 -8.12 -14.02
C ASP A 147 19.02 -7.60 -14.71
N ARG A 148 17.97 -7.24 -13.95
CA ARG A 148 16.69 -6.74 -14.48
C ARG A 148 16.87 -5.53 -15.39
N GLN A 149 17.81 -4.64 -15.09
CA GLN A 149 18.19 -3.49 -15.92
C GLN A 149 18.55 -3.87 -17.36
N ARG A 150 19.03 -5.09 -17.61
CA ARG A 150 19.33 -5.56 -18.99
C ARG A 150 18.08 -5.70 -19.83
N GLN A 151 16.93 -6.00 -19.23
CA GLN A 151 15.64 -6.09 -19.94
C GLN A 151 15.15 -4.71 -20.40
N TYR A 152 15.55 -3.64 -19.71
CA TYR A 152 15.13 -2.27 -20.01
C TYR A 152 16.07 -1.58 -21.02
N ARG A 153 17.33 -2.01 -21.13
CA ARG A 153 18.35 -1.44 -22.04
C ARG A 153 17.92 -1.31 -23.50
N PRO A 154 17.31 -2.33 -24.16
CA PRO A 154 16.85 -2.20 -25.55
C PRO A 154 15.86 -1.05 -25.77
N PHE A 155 15.19 -0.62 -24.69
CA PHE A 155 14.16 0.41 -24.71
C PHE A 155 14.65 1.76 -24.19
N ARG A 156 15.95 1.91 -23.88
CA ARG A 156 16.55 3.12 -23.29
C ARG A 156 15.81 3.60 -22.02
N ALA A 157 15.37 2.65 -21.21
CA ALA A 157 14.70 2.88 -19.94
C ALA A 157 15.53 2.29 -18.79
N GLU A 158 15.22 2.72 -17.57
CA GLU A 158 15.75 2.15 -16.32
C GLU A 158 14.63 1.44 -15.56
N PRO A 159 14.91 0.39 -14.76
CA PRO A 159 13.91 -0.21 -13.91
C PRO A 159 13.34 0.80 -12.91
N ASN A 160 12.02 0.83 -12.78
CA ASN A 160 11.29 1.65 -11.81
C ASN A 160 11.08 0.96 -10.45
N PHE A 161 11.67 -0.21 -10.26
CA PHE A 161 11.54 -1.04 -9.07
C PHE A 161 12.88 -1.69 -8.72
N PHE A 162 12.97 -2.40 -7.59
CA PHE A 162 14.21 -3.03 -7.15
C PHE A 162 14.87 -3.87 -8.25
N TYR A 163 16.20 -3.83 -8.28
CA TYR A 163 17.04 -4.71 -9.09
C TYR A 163 18.42 -4.76 -8.47
N THR A 164 19.08 -5.90 -8.58
CA THR A 164 20.42 -6.12 -8.02
C THR A 164 21.28 -6.89 -9.02
N ASP A 165 22.48 -7.28 -8.62
CA ASP A 165 23.31 -8.18 -9.39
C ASP A 165 23.11 -9.64 -8.96
N ARG A 166 23.69 -10.56 -9.73
CA ARG A 166 23.57 -12.00 -9.49
C ARG A 166 24.14 -12.41 -8.13
N ALA A 167 25.18 -11.75 -7.64
CA ALA A 167 25.82 -12.05 -6.36
C ALA A 167 24.95 -11.59 -5.19
N GLY A 168 24.37 -10.39 -5.27
CA GLY A 168 23.42 -9.86 -4.30
C GLY A 168 22.17 -10.72 -4.20
N GLU A 169 21.57 -11.11 -5.33
CA GLU A 169 20.41 -12.01 -5.32
C GLU A 169 20.76 -13.37 -4.70
N ALA A 170 21.90 -13.97 -5.06
CA ALA A 170 22.36 -15.22 -4.46
C ALA A 170 22.56 -15.11 -2.93
N ALA A 171 23.19 -14.01 -2.47
CA ALA A 171 23.38 -13.75 -1.05
C ALA A 171 22.06 -13.63 -0.29
N GLY A 172 21.07 -12.93 -0.87
CA GLY A 172 19.73 -12.84 -0.27
C GLY A 172 19.01 -14.19 -0.20
N LEU A 173 19.07 -14.99 -1.26
CA LEU A 173 18.48 -16.33 -1.29
C LEU A 173 19.14 -17.31 -0.30
N ALA A 174 20.44 -17.15 -0.04
CA ALA A 174 21.19 -18.02 0.88
C ALA A 174 20.76 -17.90 2.35
N ARG A 175 20.03 -16.82 2.71
CA ARG A 175 19.49 -16.54 4.05
C ARG A 175 18.26 -17.36 4.41
N ALA A 176 17.65 -18.04 3.44
CA ALA A 176 16.49 -18.91 3.63
C ALA A 176 16.87 -20.39 3.62
N ASP A 177 16.02 -21.22 4.21
CA ASP A 177 16.08 -22.67 4.09
C ASP A 177 15.33 -23.14 2.82
N ILE A 178 14.21 -22.48 2.51
CA ILE A 178 13.37 -22.76 1.34
C ILE A 178 13.13 -21.47 0.54
N VAL A 179 13.44 -21.52 -0.75
CA VAL A 179 13.13 -20.46 -1.73
C VAL A 179 11.90 -20.90 -2.52
N LEU A 180 10.82 -20.12 -2.43
CA LEU A 180 9.59 -20.34 -3.19
C LEU A 180 9.65 -19.55 -4.51
N ALA A 181 9.80 -20.26 -5.61
CA ALA A 181 9.73 -19.72 -6.96
C ALA A 181 8.29 -19.81 -7.49
N ILE A 182 7.87 -18.87 -8.34
CA ILE A 182 6.48 -18.84 -8.85
C ILE A 182 6.34 -19.66 -10.14
N GLN A 183 7.32 -19.56 -11.05
CA GLN A 183 7.32 -20.25 -12.34
C GLN A 183 8.56 -21.12 -12.54
N SER A 184 8.46 -22.08 -13.45
CA SER A 184 9.44 -23.16 -13.62
C SER A 184 10.83 -22.64 -14.05
N GLU A 185 10.85 -21.62 -14.90
CA GLU A 185 12.03 -20.96 -15.43
C GLU A 185 12.79 -20.20 -14.33
N GLU A 186 12.05 -19.53 -13.43
CA GLU A 186 12.60 -18.90 -12.23
C GLU A 186 13.15 -19.93 -11.27
N ALA A 187 12.42 -21.02 -11.03
CA ALA A 187 12.89 -22.10 -10.17
C ALA A 187 14.20 -22.71 -10.71
N ALA A 188 14.28 -22.96 -12.02
CA ALA A 188 15.51 -23.43 -12.66
C ALA A 188 16.65 -22.41 -12.51
N TYR A 189 16.36 -21.13 -12.70
CA TYR A 189 17.33 -20.05 -12.53
C TYR A 189 17.84 -19.96 -11.08
N PHE A 190 16.96 -19.95 -10.08
CA PHE A 190 17.36 -19.83 -8.67
C PHE A 190 18.20 -21.04 -8.20
N ARG A 191 17.95 -22.24 -8.72
CA ARG A 191 18.81 -23.42 -8.47
C ARG A 191 20.25 -23.23 -8.97
N THR A 192 20.49 -22.29 -9.88
CA THR A 192 21.85 -21.91 -10.31
C THR A 192 22.51 -20.82 -9.45
N LEU A 193 21.77 -20.25 -8.49
CA LEU A 193 22.24 -19.19 -7.60
C LEU A 193 22.49 -19.66 -6.18
N THR A 194 21.77 -20.69 -5.73
CA THR A 194 21.79 -21.12 -4.33
C THR A 194 21.69 -22.63 -4.23
N ASP A 195 22.37 -23.19 -3.23
CA ASP A 195 22.27 -24.61 -2.85
C ASP A 195 21.06 -24.86 -1.92
N ARG A 196 20.33 -23.80 -1.54
CA ARG A 196 19.11 -23.90 -0.75
C ARG A 196 18.00 -24.57 -1.57
N ARG A 197 17.03 -25.16 -0.86
CA ARG A 197 15.90 -25.84 -1.51
C ARG A 197 15.06 -24.82 -2.28
N VAL A 198 15.00 -24.96 -3.61
CA VAL A 198 14.10 -24.17 -4.45
C VAL A 198 12.84 -24.98 -4.76
N HIS A 199 11.73 -24.55 -4.18
CA HIS A 199 10.40 -25.12 -4.38
C HIS A 199 9.62 -24.30 -5.40
N LEU A 200 9.06 -24.96 -6.41
CA LEU A 200 8.15 -24.31 -7.35
C LEU A 200 6.76 -24.28 -6.71
N LEU A 201 6.20 -23.08 -6.51
CA LEU A 201 4.89 -22.86 -5.94
C LEU A 201 4.13 -21.83 -6.81
N PRO A 202 3.46 -22.25 -7.89
CA PRO A 202 2.56 -21.36 -8.62
C PRO A 202 1.28 -21.12 -7.83
N PRO A 203 0.67 -19.91 -7.88
CA PRO A 203 -0.61 -19.64 -7.23
C PRO A 203 -1.75 -20.44 -7.88
N ARG A 204 -2.59 -21.08 -7.05
CA ARG A 204 -3.82 -21.74 -7.49
C ARG A 204 -4.92 -20.72 -7.75
N PHE A 205 -5.67 -20.88 -8.85
CA PHE A 205 -6.81 -20.04 -9.18
C PHE A 205 -8.10 -20.86 -9.20
N LEU A 206 -9.11 -20.44 -8.44
CA LEU A 206 -10.42 -21.08 -8.45
C LEU A 206 -11.16 -20.74 -9.74
N ALA A 207 -11.82 -21.72 -10.35
CA ALA A 207 -12.73 -21.47 -11.47
C ALA A 207 -13.93 -20.65 -10.98
N ARG A 208 -14.14 -19.47 -11.57
CA ARG A 208 -15.23 -18.53 -11.23
C ARG A 208 -16.38 -18.57 -12.23
N ARG A 209 -16.09 -18.96 -13.47
CA ARG A 209 -17.05 -19.16 -14.56
C ARG A 209 -16.65 -20.39 -15.37
N PRO A 210 -17.62 -21.12 -15.95
CA PRO A 210 -17.30 -22.16 -16.92
C PRO A 210 -16.71 -21.54 -18.18
N PHE A 211 -15.87 -22.31 -18.89
CA PHE A 211 -15.40 -21.91 -20.22
C PHE A 211 -16.57 -21.89 -21.20
N ALA A 212 -16.72 -20.77 -21.91
CA ALA A 212 -17.75 -20.59 -22.93
C ALA A 212 -17.12 -19.99 -24.18
N ALA A 213 -17.16 -20.73 -25.28
CA ALA A 213 -16.58 -20.28 -26.53
C ALA A 213 -17.47 -19.21 -27.19
N PRO A 214 -16.96 -18.01 -27.48
CA PRO A 214 -17.71 -17.04 -28.26
C PRO A 214 -17.88 -17.53 -29.71
N THR A 215 -19.01 -17.18 -30.34
CA THR A 215 -19.25 -17.48 -31.76
C THR A 215 -18.65 -16.42 -32.70
N ARG A 216 -18.44 -15.21 -32.17
CA ARG A 216 -17.77 -14.08 -32.82
C ARG A 216 -17.17 -13.17 -31.76
N LEU A 217 -16.17 -12.37 -32.12
CA LEU A 217 -15.59 -11.36 -31.24
C LEU A 217 -16.24 -9.99 -31.50
N THR A 218 -16.63 -9.33 -30.44
CA THR A 218 -17.11 -7.94 -30.42
C THR A 218 -16.27 -7.06 -29.53
N ARG A 219 -15.82 -7.59 -28.39
CA ARG A 219 -14.95 -6.91 -27.44
C ARG A 219 -13.83 -7.82 -27.00
N ILE A 220 -12.60 -7.30 -27.07
CA ILE A 220 -11.43 -7.93 -26.48
C ILE A 220 -10.97 -7.15 -25.27
N GLY A 221 -10.52 -7.84 -24.23
CA GLY A 221 -10.15 -7.24 -22.95
C GLY A 221 -8.65 -7.23 -22.68
N PHE A 222 -8.18 -6.17 -22.03
CA PHE A 222 -6.92 -6.13 -21.31
C PHE A 222 -7.13 -5.54 -19.91
N LEU A 223 -6.80 -6.30 -18.87
CA LEU A 223 -6.82 -5.85 -17.47
C LEU A 223 -5.39 -5.70 -16.96
N GLY A 224 -5.08 -4.57 -16.30
CA GLY A 224 -3.75 -4.39 -15.72
C GLY A 224 -3.59 -3.23 -14.74
N HIS A 225 -2.55 -3.35 -13.91
CA HIS A 225 -2.00 -2.28 -13.08
C HIS A 225 -0.93 -1.49 -13.86
N GLY A 226 -0.73 -0.22 -13.49
CA GLY A 226 0.05 0.78 -14.22
C GLY A 226 1.59 0.66 -14.17
N ASN A 227 2.15 -0.54 -14.03
CA ASN A 227 3.60 -0.73 -14.02
C ASN A 227 4.23 -0.68 -15.43
N ASP A 228 5.55 -0.43 -15.51
CA ASP A 228 6.25 -0.24 -16.79
C ASP A 228 6.03 -1.36 -17.81
N PRO A 229 6.15 -2.66 -17.45
CA PRO A 229 5.98 -3.72 -18.43
C PRO A 229 4.58 -3.80 -19.02
N ASN A 230 3.54 -3.62 -18.18
CA ASN A 230 2.16 -3.60 -18.66
C ASN A 230 1.92 -2.38 -19.53
N LEU A 231 2.34 -1.20 -19.07
CA LEU A 231 2.13 0.08 -19.73
C LEU A 231 2.81 0.12 -21.09
N PHE A 232 4.06 -0.32 -21.17
CA PHE A 232 4.78 -0.46 -22.43
C PHE A 232 4.02 -1.37 -23.40
N SER A 233 3.66 -2.57 -22.95
CA SER A 233 3.02 -3.59 -23.77
C SER A 233 1.66 -3.12 -24.32
N ILE A 234 0.80 -2.58 -23.45
CA ILE A 234 -0.54 -2.17 -23.87
C ILE A 234 -0.52 -0.90 -24.73
N ARG A 235 0.41 0.04 -24.50
CA ARG A 235 0.55 1.23 -25.37
C ARG A 235 0.88 0.82 -26.80
N HIS A 236 1.84 -0.07 -26.99
CA HIS A 236 2.22 -0.55 -28.32
C HIS A 236 1.08 -1.33 -28.97
N PHE A 237 0.40 -2.19 -28.21
CA PHE A 237 -0.73 -2.95 -28.73
C PHE A 237 -1.92 -2.06 -29.10
N ALA A 238 -2.29 -1.10 -28.25
CA ALA A 238 -3.40 -0.17 -28.52
C ALA A 238 -3.11 0.75 -29.72
N ALA A 239 -1.85 1.18 -29.90
CA ALA A 239 -1.44 1.94 -31.08
C ALA A 239 -1.56 1.09 -32.36
N ALA A 240 -1.07 -0.16 -32.33
CA ALA A 240 -1.20 -1.07 -33.45
C ALA A 240 -2.67 -1.43 -33.74
N TRP A 241 -3.49 -1.61 -32.70
CA TRP A 241 -4.92 -1.91 -32.82
C TRP A 241 -5.70 -0.78 -33.50
N SER A 242 -5.44 0.46 -33.08
CA SER A 242 -6.18 1.64 -33.55
C SER A 242 -5.75 2.16 -34.93
N ALA A 243 -4.54 1.86 -35.38
CA ALA A 243 -3.97 2.41 -36.62
C ALA A 243 -4.80 2.15 -37.89
N ASP A 244 -5.49 1.01 -37.97
CA ASP A 244 -6.31 0.60 -39.12
C ASP A 244 -7.70 0.08 -38.67
N TRP A 245 -8.15 0.49 -37.48
CA TRP A 245 -9.44 0.07 -36.95
C TRP A 245 -10.59 0.65 -37.78
N VAL A 246 -11.61 -0.17 -38.04
CA VAL A 246 -12.82 0.22 -38.78
C VAL A 246 -14.08 -0.31 -38.08
N PRO A 247 -15.24 0.35 -38.22
CA PRO A 247 -16.50 -0.14 -37.67
C PRO A 247 -16.80 -1.59 -38.08
N GLY A 248 -17.24 -2.40 -37.11
CA GLY A 248 -17.48 -3.83 -37.30
C GLY A 248 -16.30 -4.74 -36.91
N ARG A 249 -15.09 -4.19 -36.71
CA ARG A 249 -14.01 -4.90 -35.99
C ARG A 249 -14.26 -4.86 -34.47
N PRO A 250 -13.73 -5.83 -33.71
CA PRO A 250 -13.85 -5.81 -32.25
C PRO A 250 -13.28 -4.53 -31.63
N GLU A 251 -13.83 -4.13 -30.49
CA GLU A 251 -13.30 -3.03 -29.67
C GLU A 251 -12.30 -3.59 -28.63
N LEU A 252 -11.21 -2.86 -28.38
CA LEU A 252 -10.25 -3.17 -27.32
C LEU A 252 -10.66 -2.43 -26.04
N VAL A 253 -11.11 -3.16 -25.04
CA VAL A 253 -11.46 -2.67 -23.70
C VAL A 253 -10.25 -2.79 -22.78
N ILE A 254 -9.75 -1.66 -22.30
CA ILE A 254 -8.64 -1.57 -21.34
C ILE A 254 -9.21 -1.17 -19.98
N ALA A 255 -8.97 -2.00 -18.97
CA ALA A 255 -9.48 -1.83 -17.61
C ALA A 255 -8.35 -1.88 -16.56
N GLY A 256 -8.64 -1.32 -15.40
CA GLY A 256 -7.71 -1.16 -14.28
C GLY A 256 -7.02 0.19 -14.26
N GLU A 257 -6.22 0.42 -13.21
CA GLU A 257 -5.45 1.65 -12.97
C GLU A 257 -4.59 2.07 -14.17
N ILE A 258 -4.13 1.09 -14.98
CA ILE A 258 -3.36 1.33 -16.19
C ILE A 258 -4.07 2.27 -17.19
N SER A 259 -5.40 2.31 -17.17
CA SER A 259 -6.20 3.20 -18.03
C SER A 259 -5.81 4.66 -17.82
N ASN A 260 -5.54 5.05 -16.58
CA ASN A 260 -5.15 6.41 -16.20
C ASN A 260 -3.74 6.75 -16.70
N SER A 261 -2.88 5.74 -16.86
CA SER A 261 -1.51 5.92 -17.32
C SER A 261 -1.40 6.16 -18.83
N LEU A 262 -2.45 5.89 -19.64
CA LEU A 262 -2.39 5.98 -21.10
C LEU A 262 -2.47 7.42 -21.67
N GLY A 263 -2.62 8.44 -20.83
CA GLY A 263 -2.75 9.85 -21.23
C GLY A 263 -4.16 10.18 -21.75
N PRO A 264 -4.46 11.42 -22.16
CA PRO A 264 -5.83 11.85 -22.48
C PRO A 264 -6.30 11.53 -23.92
N ALA A 265 -5.39 11.20 -24.84
CA ALA A 265 -5.71 11.02 -26.25
C ALA A 265 -6.65 9.82 -26.48
N THR A 266 -7.72 10.00 -27.25
CA THR A 266 -8.61 8.92 -27.69
C THR A 266 -8.01 8.18 -28.89
N SER A 267 -8.38 6.91 -29.06
CA SER A 267 -7.92 6.09 -30.19
C SER A 267 -9.09 5.28 -30.74
N PRO A 268 -9.30 5.25 -32.07
CA PRO A 268 -10.37 4.45 -32.67
C PRO A 268 -10.33 2.98 -32.22
N GLY A 269 -11.49 2.42 -31.90
CA GLY A 269 -11.61 1.03 -31.47
C GLY A 269 -11.00 0.70 -30.11
N VAL A 270 -10.64 1.70 -29.29
CA VAL A 270 -10.10 1.50 -27.94
C VAL A 270 -11.00 2.17 -26.91
N ILE A 271 -11.53 1.37 -25.99
CA ILE A 271 -12.34 1.79 -24.85
C ILE A 271 -11.47 1.74 -23.59
N ARG A 272 -11.45 2.83 -22.81
CA ARG A 272 -10.76 2.88 -21.52
C ARG A 272 -11.81 2.85 -20.42
N ALA A 273 -11.99 1.69 -19.80
CA ALA A 273 -13.00 1.47 -18.77
C ALA A 273 -12.60 2.05 -17.40
N GLY A 274 -11.31 2.38 -17.19
CA GLY A 274 -10.85 2.89 -15.90
C GLY A 274 -10.78 1.78 -14.84
N TYR A 275 -10.84 2.18 -13.57
CA TYR A 275 -10.93 1.24 -12.46
C TYR A 275 -12.29 0.54 -12.45
N VAL A 276 -12.29 -0.80 -12.33
CA VAL A 276 -13.52 -1.60 -12.30
C VAL A 276 -13.70 -2.17 -10.88
N PRO A 277 -14.81 -1.85 -10.17
CA PRO A 277 -15.02 -2.32 -8.80
C PRO A 277 -15.14 -3.84 -8.65
N ARG A 278 -15.67 -4.53 -9.66
CA ARG A 278 -15.88 -5.97 -9.68
C ARG A 278 -15.27 -6.57 -10.95
N LEU A 279 -14.44 -7.60 -10.79
CA LEU A 279 -13.81 -8.26 -11.92
C LEU A 279 -14.83 -8.91 -12.87
N GLU A 280 -15.93 -9.42 -12.31
CA GLU A 280 -17.08 -9.95 -13.05
C GLU A 280 -17.56 -8.99 -14.13
N ASP A 281 -17.72 -7.71 -13.81
CA ASP A 281 -18.29 -6.72 -14.72
C ASP A 281 -17.38 -6.52 -15.95
N PHE A 282 -16.06 -6.63 -15.76
CA PHE A 282 -15.11 -6.57 -16.87
C PHE A 282 -15.10 -7.87 -17.69
N TYR A 283 -14.98 -9.02 -17.02
CA TYR A 283 -14.86 -10.28 -17.74
C TYR A 283 -16.16 -10.67 -18.44
N ASP A 284 -17.33 -10.37 -17.87
CA ASP A 284 -18.62 -10.65 -18.50
C ASP A 284 -18.85 -9.74 -19.75
N ASP A 285 -18.20 -8.58 -19.84
CA ASP A 285 -18.31 -7.63 -20.96
C ASP A 285 -17.39 -7.92 -22.16
N VAL A 286 -16.39 -8.80 -22.00
CA VAL A 286 -15.42 -9.13 -23.06
C VAL A 286 -15.54 -10.58 -23.52
N ASP A 287 -15.36 -10.80 -24.82
CA ASP A 287 -15.44 -12.14 -25.44
C ASP A 287 -14.13 -12.92 -25.31
N LEU A 288 -13.00 -12.19 -25.30
CA LEU A 288 -11.65 -12.74 -25.33
C LEU A 288 -10.68 -11.79 -24.63
N VAL A 289 -9.64 -12.32 -23.98
CA VAL A 289 -8.61 -11.51 -23.33
C VAL A 289 -7.31 -11.56 -24.12
N VAL A 290 -6.62 -10.42 -24.24
CA VAL A 290 -5.31 -10.34 -24.86
C VAL A 290 -4.20 -10.15 -23.82
N ALA A 291 -3.09 -10.87 -24.00
CA ALA A 291 -1.86 -10.74 -23.22
C ALA A 291 -0.66 -10.38 -24.13
N PRO A 292 -0.63 -9.17 -24.71
CA PRO A 292 0.40 -8.74 -25.67
C PRO A 292 1.70 -8.31 -24.97
N ILE A 293 2.22 -9.12 -24.05
CA ILE A 293 3.32 -8.73 -23.16
C ILE A 293 4.66 -8.77 -23.91
N LEU A 294 5.40 -7.65 -23.91
CA LEU A 294 6.65 -7.50 -24.66
C LEU A 294 7.90 -7.38 -23.79
N MET A 295 7.73 -7.19 -22.48
CA MET A 295 8.83 -7.10 -21.52
C MET A 295 8.37 -7.52 -20.10
N GLY A 296 9.33 -7.69 -19.21
CA GLY A 296 9.14 -7.97 -17.78
C GLY A 296 9.12 -9.46 -17.44
N SER A 297 9.52 -9.78 -16.20
CA SER A 297 9.56 -11.12 -15.60
C SER A 297 8.27 -11.47 -14.84
N GLY A 298 8.24 -12.66 -14.24
CA GLY A 298 7.16 -13.10 -13.37
C GLY A 298 5.93 -13.62 -14.10
N LEU A 299 5.16 -14.45 -13.41
CA LEU A 299 3.89 -15.02 -13.88
C LEU A 299 2.87 -13.91 -14.17
N LYS A 300 2.26 -13.94 -15.36
CA LYS A 300 1.23 -12.96 -15.73
C LYS A 300 -0.11 -13.36 -15.14
N MET A 301 -0.37 -12.92 -13.89
CA MET A 301 -1.61 -13.21 -13.16
C MET A 301 -2.88 -12.95 -13.99
N LYS A 302 -2.88 -11.92 -14.85
CA LYS A 302 -4.01 -11.61 -15.76
C LYS A 302 -4.41 -12.75 -16.70
N VAL A 303 -3.46 -13.61 -17.09
CA VAL A 303 -3.74 -14.79 -17.93
C VAL A 303 -4.46 -15.82 -17.09
N ALA A 304 -3.93 -16.20 -15.93
CA ALA A 304 -4.60 -17.14 -15.03
C ALA A 304 -5.97 -16.63 -14.57
N GLU A 305 -6.12 -15.33 -14.33
CA GLU A 305 -7.39 -14.70 -13.99
C GLU A 305 -8.40 -14.81 -15.13
N ALA A 306 -8.02 -14.44 -16.36
CA ALA A 306 -8.89 -14.58 -17.53
C ALA A 306 -9.35 -16.04 -17.72
N LEU A 307 -8.43 -16.99 -17.58
CA LEU A 307 -8.73 -18.42 -17.60
C LEU A 307 -9.68 -18.84 -16.47
N SER A 308 -9.52 -18.30 -15.26
CA SER A 308 -10.43 -18.56 -14.14
C SER A 308 -11.86 -18.07 -14.40
N PHE A 309 -12.03 -17.07 -15.28
CA PHE A 309 -13.32 -16.58 -15.76
C PHE A 309 -13.78 -17.27 -17.05
N GLY A 310 -13.14 -18.38 -17.45
CA GLY A 310 -13.54 -19.15 -18.63
C GLY A 310 -13.32 -18.42 -19.96
N LYS A 311 -12.48 -17.37 -19.98
CA LYS A 311 -12.24 -16.57 -21.18
C LYS A 311 -11.11 -17.17 -22.03
N PRO A 312 -11.28 -17.27 -23.36
CA PRO A 312 -10.15 -17.57 -24.23
C PRO A 312 -9.11 -16.44 -24.16
N VAL A 313 -7.83 -16.81 -24.29
CA VAL A 313 -6.72 -15.87 -24.18
C VAL A 313 -5.80 -15.99 -25.39
N ILE A 314 -5.43 -14.85 -25.99
CA ILE A 314 -4.41 -14.77 -27.05
C ILE A 314 -3.28 -13.90 -26.54
N GLY A 315 -2.03 -14.30 -26.76
CA GLY A 315 -0.91 -13.54 -26.22
C GLY A 315 0.44 -13.94 -26.77
N THR A 316 1.44 -13.20 -26.34
CA THR A 316 2.82 -13.48 -26.67
C THR A 316 3.36 -14.65 -25.85
N ALA A 317 4.46 -15.27 -26.29
CA ALA A 317 5.17 -16.29 -25.52
C ALA A 317 5.52 -15.78 -24.11
N LEU A 318 5.98 -14.53 -24.00
CA LEU A 318 6.27 -13.87 -22.72
C LEU A 318 5.00 -13.64 -21.87
N GLY A 319 3.83 -13.48 -22.51
CA GLY A 319 2.55 -13.40 -21.82
C GLY A 319 2.15 -14.71 -21.14
N PHE A 320 2.61 -15.84 -21.67
CA PHE A 320 2.32 -17.20 -21.19
C PHE A 320 3.51 -17.87 -20.49
N GLU A 321 4.58 -17.13 -20.15
CA GLU A 321 5.63 -17.65 -19.25
C GLU A 321 5.01 -18.16 -17.93
N GLY A 322 5.48 -19.31 -17.47
CA GLY A 322 4.93 -20.01 -16.29
C GLY A 322 3.64 -20.80 -16.55
N PHE A 323 3.13 -20.78 -17.78
CA PHE A 323 2.10 -21.70 -18.25
C PHE A 323 2.74 -22.70 -19.23
N ASP A 324 2.18 -23.90 -19.38
CA ASP A 324 2.64 -24.90 -20.37
C ASP A 324 1.76 -24.86 -21.64
N PRO A 325 1.70 -23.75 -22.41
CA PRO A 325 0.75 -23.62 -23.49
C PRO A 325 1.14 -24.50 -24.68
N VAL A 326 0.16 -25.13 -25.31
CA VAL A 326 0.35 -25.90 -26.56
C VAL A 326 -0.23 -25.21 -27.79
N ALA A 327 -1.12 -24.23 -27.63
CA ALA A 327 -1.77 -23.54 -28.73
C ALA A 327 -0.85 -22.49 -29.38
N PRO A 328 -0.81 -22.36 -30.72
CA PRO A 328 -0.04 -21.31 -31.41
C PRO A 328 -0.41 -19.89 -30.96
N ALA A 329 -1.68 -19.66 -30.61
CA ALA A 329 -2.20 -18.38 -30.13
C ALA A 329 -1.58 -17.90 -28.79
N HIS A 330 -0.84 -18.77 -28.09
CA HIS A 330 -0.19 -18.48 -26.81
C HIS A 330 1.32 -18.25 -26.96
N ARG A 331 1.89 -18.36 -28.17
CA ARG A 331 3.35 -18.33 -28.42
C ARG A 331 3.76 -17.26 -29.43
N LEU A 332 2.91 -16.23 -29.59
CA LEU A 332 3.15 -15.14 -30.54
C LEU A 332 4.35 -14.29 -30.07
N GLN A 333 5.02 -13.59 -30.99
CA GLN A 333 6.26 -12.87 -30.65
C GLN A 333 6.07 -11.36 -30.57
N THR A 334 5.00 -10.82 -31.16
CA THR A 334 4.79 -9.36 -31.26
C THR A 334 3.33 -9.01 -31.00
N GLY A 335 3.09 -7.75 -30.60
CA GLY A 335 1.73 -7.21 -30.49
C GLY A 335 0.97 -7.24 -31.83
N GLN A 336 1.68 -7.08 -32.95
CA GLN A 336 1.09 -7.19 -34.29
C GLN A 336 0.60 -8.62 -34.55
N ALA A 337 1.40 -9.65 -34.25
CA ALA A 337 0.98 -11.03 -34.40
C ALA A 337 -0.23 -11.39 -33.52
N VAL A 338 -0.30 -10.82 -32.30
CA VAL A 338 -1.49 -10.94 -31.42
C VAL A 338 -2.72 -10.34 -32.10
N LYS A 339 -2.60 -9.13 -32.66
CA LYS A 339 -3.68 -8.48 -33.39
C LYS A 339 -4.12 -9.31 -34.60
N ASP A 340 -3.19 -9.79 -35.40
CA ASP A 340 -3.48 -10.59 -36.60
C ASP A 340 -4.24 -11.87 -36.24
N MET A 341 -3.82 -12.55 -35.16
CA MET A 341 -4.51 -13.75 -34.65
C MET A 341 -5.93 -13.44 -34.16
N VAL A 342 -6.12 -12.33 -33.43
CA VAL A 342 -7.47 -11.91 -32.99
C VAL A 342 -8.37 -11.64 -34.20
N LEU A 343 -7.88 -10.92 -35.21
CA LEU A 343 -8.66 -10.59 -36.40
C LEU A 343 -8.99 -11.84 -37.24
N ALA A 344 -8.05 -12.78 -37.34
CA ALA A 344 -8.27 -14.05 -38.03
C ALA A 344 -9.39 -14.88 -37.35
N LEU A 345 -9.48 -14.84 -36.02
CA LEU A 345 -10.48 -15.57 -35.25
C LEU A 345 -11.79 -14.81 -35.04
N ALA A 346 -11.87 -13.51 -35.39
CA ALA A 346 -12.97 -12.64 -35.00
C ALA A 346 -14.36 -13.12 -35.45
N SER A 347 -14.45 -13.90 -36.53
CA SER A 347 -15.70 -14.52 -37.01
C SER A 347 -15.57 -16.03 -37.26
N ASP A 348 -14.50 -16.66 -36.76
CA ASP A 348 -14.28 -18.11 -36.86
C ASP A 348 -14.72 -18.80 -35.57
N ALA A 349 -16.00 -19.17 -35.51
CA ALA A 349 -16.57 -19.88 -34.36
C ALA A 349 -15.85 -21.22 -34.06
N THR A 350 -15.33 -21.91 -35.09
CA THR A 350 -14.64 -23.19 -34.91
C THR A 350 -13.27 -22.97 -34.28
N GLY A 351 -12.51 -21.99 -34.78
CA GLY A 351 -11.23 -21.57 -34.21
C GLY A 351 -11.37 -21.04 -32.78
N LEU A 352 -12.39 -20.23 -32.50
CA LEU A 352 -12.69 -19.74 -31.15
C LEU A 352 -13.04 -20.88 -30.19
N ALA A 353 -13.82 -21.87 -30.63
CA ALA A 353 -14.10 -23.06 -29.83
C ALA A 353 -12.85 -23.92 -29.58
N ALA A 354 -11.96 -24.06 -30.57
CA ALA A 354 -10.70 -24.77 -30.41
C ALA A 354 -9.75 -24.05 -29.44
N LEU A 355 -9.63 -22.72 -29.55
CA LEU A 355 -8.86 -21.90 -28.62
C LEU A 355 -9.41 -22.01 -27.19
N THR A 356 -10.73 -21.92 -27.02
CA THR A 356 -11.37 -22.01 -25.71
C THR A 356 -11.08 -23.35 -25.03
N ARG A 357 -11.17 -24.48 -25.77
CA ARG A 357 -10.80 -25.80 -25.23
C ARG A 357 -9.31 -25.89 -24.87
N ALA A 358 -8.43 -25.27 -25.66
CA ALA A 358 -7.01 -25.23 -25.34
C ALA A 358 -6.73 -24.41 -24.06
N CYS A 359 -7.45 -23.30 -23.86
CA CYS A 359 -7.39 -22.50 -22.64
C CYS A 359 -7.92 -23.28 -21.42
N GLU A 360 -9.03 -24.01 -21.57
CA GLU A 360 -9.59 -24.87 -20.52
C GLU A 360 -8.60 -25.95 -20.09
N ALA A 361 -8.00 -26.67 -21.05
CA ALA A 361 -7.00 -27.69 -20.78
C ALA A 361 -5.74 -27.11 -20.13
N LEU A 362 -5.27 -25.94 -20.60
CA LEU A 362 -4.14 -25.22 -20.01
C LEU A 362 -4.41 -24.84 -18.55
N PHE A 363 -5.60 -24.30 -18.27
CA PHE A 363 -6.00 -23.91 -16.91
C PHE A 363 -6.09 -25.10 -15.97
N ALA A 364 -6.69 -26.20 -16.42
CA ALA A 364 -6.79 -27.43 -15.64
C ALA A 364 -5.41 -28.03 -15.34
N GLY A 365 -4.52 -28.08 -16.34
CA GLY A 365 -3.14 -28.55 -16.17
C GLY A 365 -2.34 -27.69 -15.20
N TYR A 366 -2.40 -26.37 -15.38
CA TYR A 366 -1.76 -25.40 -14.49
C TYR A 366 -2.23 -25.57 -13.04
N ASN A 367 -3.55 -25.61 -12.79
CA ASN A 367 -4.09 -25.74 -11.44
C ASN A 367 -3.77 -27.08 -10.79
N LYS A 368 -3.72 -28.16 -11.56
CA LYS A 368 -3.27 -29.46 -11.06
C LYS A 368 -1.81 -29.39 -10.59
N GLY A 369 -0.95 -28.74 -11.37
CA GLY A 369 0.45 -28.51 -10.99
C GLY A 369 0.58 -27.64 -9.73
N ALA A 370 -0.18 -26.54 -9.67
CA ALA A 370 -0.23 -25.66 -8.50
C ALA A 370 -0.72 -26.37 -7.23
N GLU A 371 -1.74 -27.22 -7.34
CA GLU A 371 -2.27 -28.01 -6.22
C GLU A 371 -1.27 -29.06 -5.72
N GLN A 372 -0.55 -29.73 -6.64
CA GLN A 372 0.52 -30.64 -6.25
C GLN A 372 1.66 -29.88 -5.55
N ALA A 373 2.08 -28.75 -6.11
CA ALA A 373 3.11 -27.90 -5.51
C ALA A 373 2.71 -27.38 -4.11
N GLU A 374 1.45 -27.02 -3.91
CA GLU A 374 0.91 -26.65 -2.60
C GLU A 374 0.96 -27.85 -1.63
N THR A 375 0.53 -29.03 -2.08
CA THR A 375 0.57 -30.26 -1.28
C THR A 375 2.00 -30.60 -0.86
N ASP A 376 2.95 -30.51 -1.78
CA ASP A 376 4.36 -30.77 -1.52
C ASP A 376 4.94 -29.75 -0.53
N LEU A 377 4.58 -28.46 -0.64
CA LEU A 377 4.97 -27.45 0.33
C LEU A 377 4.47 -27.80 1.73
N LEU A 378 3.17 -28.07 1.85
CA LEU A 378 2.54 -28.38 3.13
C LEU A 378 3.09 -29.66 3.76
N ALA A 379 3.52 -30.64 2.97
CA ALA A 379 4.20 -31.84 3.46
C ALA A 379 5.62 -31.55 4.01
N MET A 380 6.28 -30.50 3.52
CA MET A 380 7.62 -30.11 3.97
C MET A 380 7.63 -29.36 5.31
N LEU A 381 6.55 -28.64 5.65
CA LEU A 381 6.53 -27.75 6.82
C LEU A 381 6.50 -28.52 8.17
N PRO A 382 5.69 -29.58 8.37
CA PRO A 382 5.66 -30.34 9.64
C PRO A 382 6.92 -31.19 9.88
N ALA A 383 7.61 -31.62 8.82
CA ALA A 383 8.80 -32.47 8.92
C ALA A 383 10.01 -31.77 9.56
N TRP A 384 9.94 -30.44 9.75
CA TRP A 384 10.99 -29.65 10.37
C TRP A 384 11.03 -29.78 11.91
N ASP A 385 10.03 -30.42 12.53
CA ASP A 385 9.94 -30.63 13.99
C ASP A 385 10.87 -31.75 14.54
N ALA A 386 11.66 -32.44 13.70
CA ALA A 386 12.29 -33.70 14.10
C ALA A 386 13.73 -33.63 14.69
N ASP A 387 14.38 -32.47 14.80
CA ASP A 387 15.79 -32.41 15.27
C ASP A 387 16.09 -31.37 16.36
N THR A 388 15.07 -30.82 17.02
CA THR A 388 15.25 -29.94 18.20
C THR A 388 14.38 -30.41 19.36
N SER A 389 14.81 -31.48 20.04
CA SER A 389 14.29 -31.85 21.35
C SER A 389 14.76 -30.83 22.42
N GLY A 390 13.98 -29.77 22.60
CA GLY A 390 13.90 -29.03 23.87
C GLY A 390 12.80 -29.63 24.75
N PRO A 391 12.83 -29.49 26.08
CA PRO A 391 11.88 -30.16 26.97
C PRO A 391 10.44 -29.72 26.68
N ASP A 392 9.54 -30.69 26.57
CA ASP A 392 8.08 -30.49 26.58
C ASP A 392 7.67 -29.82 27.90
N GLU A 393 7.44 -28.50 27.87
CA GLU A 393 6.59 -27.82 28.84
C GLU A 393 5.34 -27.28 28.12
N PRO A 394 4.12 -27.56 28.62
CA PRO A 394 2.91 -27.01 28.04
C PRO A 394 2.76 -25.55 28.49
N ALA A 395 3.30 -24.60 27.74
CA ALA A 395 2.95 -23.20 27.88
C ALA A 395 1.62 -22.94 27.14
N SER A 396 0.51 -23.34 27.76
CA SER A 396 -0.81 -22.79 27.41
C SER A 396 -1.03 -21.49 28.19
N SER A 397 -0.50 -20.41 27.67
CA SER A 397 -0.97 -19.06 27.96
C SER A 397 -0.68 -18.23 26.73
N ASP A 398 -1.69 -17.51 26.22
CA ASP A 398 -1.40 -16.34 25.38
C ASP A 398 -0.24 -15.58 26.03
N PRO A 399 0.80 -15.14 25.28
CA PRO A 399 1.82 -14.29 25.85
C PRO A 399 1.07 -13.17 26.58
N ALA A 400 1.33 -12.98 27.88
CA ALA A 400 0.63 -12.02 28.70
C ALA A 400 0.55 -10.73 27.91
N GLN A 401 -0.66 -10.38 27.42
CA GLN A 401 -0.79 -9.26 26.50
C GLN A 401 -0.17 -8.07 27.23
N PRO A 402 0.88 -7.45 26.67
CA PRO A 402 1.53 -6.33 27.33
C PRO A 402 0.42 -5.33 27.69
N ALA A 403 0.40 -4.91 28.95
CA ALA A 403 -0.70 -4.14 29.50
C ALA A 403 -1.03 -2.99 28.54
N THR A 404 -2.28 -2.94 28.07
CA THR A 404 -2.74 -1.82 27.27
C THR A 404 -2.78 -0.61 28.18
N PHE A 405 -1.92 0.37 27.93
CA PHE A 405 -1.94 1.62 28.66
C PHE A 405 -2.89 2.58 27.94
N LEU A 406 -3.87 3.07 28.69
CA LEU A 406 -4.83 4.05 28.22
C LEU A 406 -4.73 5.30 29.10
N VAL A 407 -4.35 6.42 28.50
CA VAL A 407 -4.35 7.72 29.18
C VAL A 407 -5.31 8.64 28.44
N SER A 408 -6.26 9.23 29.15
CA SER A 408 -7.27 10.12 28.56
C SER A 408 -7.06 11.55 29.03
N MET A 409 -7.03 12.49 28.10
CA MET A 409 -7.02 13.92 28.34
C MET A 409 -8.41 14.50 28.03
N PRO A 410 -9.08 15.16 28.99
CA PRO A 410 -10.33 15.84 28.72
C PRO A 410 -10.10 17.07 27.84
N LEU A 411 -10.95 17.24 26.84
CA LEU A 411 -11.05 18.43 26.00
C LEU A 411 -12.39 19.13 26.31
N ARG A 412 -12.57 20.40 25.95
CA ARG A 412 -13.82 21.10 26.31
C ARG A 412 -15.03 20.52 25.57
N HIS A 413 -14.81 20.06 24.33
CA HIS A 413 -15.86 19.49 23.48
C HIS A 413 -15.74 17.96 23.31
N GLY A 414 -14.92 17.30 24.11
CA GLY A 414 -14.71 15.86 24.01
C GLY A 414 -13.55 15.34 24.83
N ARG A 415 -12.87 14.32 24.32
CA ARG A 415 -11.67 13.76 24.93
C ARG A 415 -10.69 13.28 23.87
N LEU A 416 -9.41 13.33 24.20
CA LEU A 416 -8.31 12.74 23.45
C LEU A 416 -7.71 11.61 24.29
N ALA A 417 -7.72 10.39 23.79
CA ALA A 417 -7.22 9.22 24.50
C ALA A 417 -6.01 8.63 23.77
N CYS A 418 -4.90 8.46 24.49
CA CYS A 418 -3.72 7.75 24.02
C CYS A 418 -3.80 6.29 24.45
N GLU A 419 -3.82 5.38 23.48
CA GLU A 419 -3.72 3.95 23.69
C GLU A 419 -2.34 3.45 23.24
N THR A 420 -1.74 2.60 24.07
CA THR A 420 -0.51 1.87 23.77
C THR A 420 -0.80 0.38 23.81
N SER A 421 -0.85 -0.28 22.64
CA SER A 421 -1.06 -1.73 22.52
C SER A 421 -0.40 -2.28 21.25
N LEU A 422 -0.39 -3.61 21.10
CA LEU A 422 0.13 -4.31 19.91
C LEU A 422 -0.80 -4.24 18.71
N ARG A 423 -2.05 -3.79 18.89
CA ARG A 423 -2.98 -3.59 17.79
C ARG A 423 -2.38 -2.59 16.79
N SER A 424 -2.64 -2.76 15.52
CA SER A 424 -2.28 -1.76 14.49
C SER A 424 -3.49 -1.15 13.78
N ASP A 425 -4.67 -1.73 13.96
CA ASP A 425 -5.79 -1.73 13.02
C ASP A 425 -7.04 -0.96 13.49
N LEU A 426 -6.89 0.25 14.01
CA LEU A 426 -8.03 0.97 14.59
C LEU A 426 -8.29 2.28 13.87
N ARG A 427 -9.11 2.28 12.81
CA ARG A 427 -9.68 3.51 12.24
C ARG A 427 -10.65 4.19 13.21
N ASP A 428 -11.46 3.36 13.87
CA ASP A 428 -12.44 3.72 14.89
C ASP A 428 -12.36 2.72 16.04
N HIS A 429 -12.51 3.21 17.26
CA HIS A 429 -12.66 2.39 18.46
C HIS A 429 -14.03 2.69 19.09
N PRO A 430 -14.85 1.68 19.43
CA PRO A 430 -16.18 1.89 20.02
C PRO A 430 -16.14 2.81 21.25
N ASP A 431 -15.17 2.59 22.12
CA ASP A 431 -15.00 3.41 23.32
C ASP A 431 -14.21 4.69 23.06
N LEU A 432 -13.01 4.59 22.46
CA LEU A 432 -12.06 5.71 22.35
C LEU A 432 -12.43 6.73 21.26
N GLY A 433 -13.25 6.35 20.29
CA GLY A 433 -13.68 7.20 19.18
C GLY A 433 -12.81 7.04 17.93
N ARG A 434 -12.67 8.13 17.17
CA ARG A 434 -11.99 8.18 15.87
C ARG A 434 -10.47 8.22 16.07
N LEU A 435 -9.70 7.41 15.35
CA LEU A 435 -8.24 7.56 15.33
C LEU A 435 -7.86 8.90 14.71
N ILE A 436 -6.99 9.64 15.40
CA ILE A 436 -6.44 10.93 14.98
C ILE A 436 -5.03 10.75 14.44
N ALA A 437 -4.18 10.03 15.15
CA ALA A 437 -2.78 9.85 14.79
C ALA A 437 -2.15 8.60 15.42
N THR A 438 -1.09 8.10 14.80
CA THR A 438 -0.20 7.03 15.30
C THR A 438 1.23 7.53 15.37
N GLU A 439 1.98 7.11 16.39
CA GLU A 439 3.40 7.46 16.53
C GLU A 439 4.27 6.74 15.49
N ARG A 440 5.07 7.50 14.73
CA ARG A 440 5.98 6.99 13.69
C ARG A 440 7.23 6.33 14.29
N ALA A 441 7.89 7.03 15.21
CA ALA A 441 9.14 6.62 15.83
C ALA A 441 9.02 6.61 17.35
N GLY A 442 9.64 5.62 17.99
CA GLY A 442 9.82 5.65 19.45
C GLY A 442 10.68 6.85 19.87
N PRO A 443 10.64 7.24 21.16
CA PRO A 443 11.48 8.31 21.69
C PRO A 443 12.98 8.07 21.40
N PRO A 444 13.81 9.13 21.31
CA PRO A 444 15.24 9.00 21.08
C PRO A 444 15.89 7.99 22.04
N GLY A 445 16.68 7.05 21.50
CA GLY A 445 17.31 5.96 22.24
C GLY A 445 16.49 4.66 22.30
N ALA A 446 15.27 4.63 21.75
CA ALA A 446 14.50 3.41 21.57
C ALA A 446 15.15 2.47 20.54
N ALA A 447 14.81 1.17 20.63
CA ALA A 447 15.20 0.20 19.63
C ALA A 447 14.69 0.60 18.23
N PRO A 448 15.34 0.16 17.13
CA PRO A 448 14.91 0.46 15.76
C PRO A 448 13.45 0.08 15.46
N TYR A 449 12.88 -0.84 16.25
CA TYR A 449 11.47 -1.16 16.26
C TYR A 449 10.93 -1.08 17.70
N THR A 450 9.78 -0.42 17.87
CA THR A 450 9.03 -0.39 19.13
C THR A 450 7.73 -1.17 18.95
N PRO A 451 7.51 -2.24 19.72
CA PRO A 451 6.36 -3.13 19.53
C PRO A 451 5.03 -2.50 19.92
N LEU A 452 5.03 -1.70 20.98
CA LEU A 452 3.86 -0.96 21.42
C LEU A 452 3.88 0.43 20.81
N ARG A 453 2.90 0.72 19.95
CA ARG A 453 2.74 2.05 19.35
C ARG A 453 1.68 2.85 20.07
N ARG A 454 2.00 4.11 20.36
CA ARG A 454 1.05 5.10 20.85
C ARG A 454 0.12 5.54 19.72
N ARG A 455 -1.18 5.55 20.01
CA ARG A 455 -2.25 5.96 19.10
C ARG A 455 -3.22 6.86 19.82
N TRP A 456 -3.57 7.97 19.18
CA TRP A 456 -4.46 8.98 19.76
C TRP A 456 -5.82 8.90 19.11
N PHE A 457 -6.86 8.73 19.92
CA PHE A 457 -8.25 8.67 19.51
C PHE A 457 -9.03 9.85 20.09
N ALA A 458 -9.96 10.41 19.32
CA ALA A 458 -10.84 11.46 19.81
C ALA A 458 -12.30 11.08 19.74
N ARG A 459 -13.03 11.46 20.79
CA ARG A 459 -14.48 11.28 20.90
C ARG A 459 -15.13 12.56 21.38
N ALA A 460 -16.23 12.94 20.74
CA ALA A 460 -17.05 14.07 21.17
C ALA A 460 -17.73 13.77 22.52
N GLY A 461 -17.88 14.81 23.35
CA GLY A 461 -18.62 14.72 24.60
C GLY A 461 -20.11 14.45 24.35
N ALA A 462 -20.77 13.76 25.28
CA ALA A 462 -22.22 13.61 25.28
C ALA A 462 -22.86 14.95 25.67
N GLY A 463 -22.95 15.89 24.72
CA GLY A 463 -23.44 17.23 25.01
C GLY A 463 -23.13 18.26 23.92
N SER A 464 -23.51 17.99 22.67
CA SER A 464 -23.63 19.04 21.65
C SER A 464 -24.46 18.56 20.44
N SER A 465 -25.68 18.07 20.69
CA SER A 465 -26.73 18.12 19.67
C SER A 465 -27.65 19.27 20.06
N GLY A 466 -27.52 20.40 19.38
CA GLY A 466 -28.37 21.57 19.64
C GLY A 466 -29.81 21.29 19.23
N THR A 467 -30.72 21.37 20.19
CA THR A 467 -32.05 21.95 20.02
C THR A 467 -32.44 22.62 21.33
N ASP A 468 -32.58 23.94 21.25
CA ASP A 468 -33.11 24.82 22.28
C ASP A 468 -34.64 24.66 22.34
N GLN A 469 -35.18 24.24 23.48
CA GLN A 469 -36.43 24.72 24.12
C GLN A 469 -36.90 23.76 25.22
N GLY A 470 -37.14 24.30 26.42
CA GLY A 470 -38.24 23.86 27.28
C GLY A 470 -37.90 23.34 28.68
N ILE A 471 -37.83 24.27 29.65
CA ILE A 471 -38.46 24.23 30.99
C ILE A 471 -38.23 22.98 31.87
N ASP A 472 -37.37 23.19 32.88
CA ASP A 472 -37.50 22.83 34.31
C ASP A 472 -38.55 21.78 34.74
N GLN A 473 -38.11 20.62 35.24
CA GLN A 473 -38.38 20.14 36.62
C GLN A 473 -37.68 18.80 36.90
N GLY A 474 -37.22 18.67 38.14
CA GLY A 474 -36.17 17.76 38.59
C GLY A 474 -36.46 16.26 38.62
N THR A 475 -35.38 15.49 38.76
CA THR A 475 -35.29 14.25 39.54
C THR A 475 -33.82 13.82 39.58
N SER A 476 -33.31 13.59 40.79
CA SER A 476 -31.98 13.03 41.07
C SER A 476 -31.82 11.62 40.49
N PRO A 477 -30.59 11.18 40.17
CA PRO A 477 -30.19 9.79 40.31
C PRO A 477 -29.07 9.72 41.36
N GLU A 478 -29.33 9.13 42.52
CA GLU A 478 -29.06 7.71 42.82
C GLU A 478 -27.62 7.28 42.54
N THR A 479 -26.94 7.08 43.67
CA THR A 479 -25.62 6.49 43.88
C THR A 479 -25.47 5.13 43.21
N GLY A 480 -24.55 5.03 42.26
CA GLY A 480 -23.96 3.77 41.81
C GLY A 480 -22.46 3.77 42.11
N GLN A 481 -22.07 3.10 43.19
CA GLN A 481 -20.69 2.67 43.42
C GLN A 481 -20.36 1.58 42.39
N GLU A 482 -19.23 1.67 41.69
CA GLU A 482 -18.50 0.47 41.29
C GLU A 482 -17.00 0.75 41.05
N THR A 483 -16.24 0.25 42.03
CA THR A 483 -14.90 -0.37 41.95
C THR A 483 -13.75 0.43 41.34
N GLY A 484 -12.95 1.03 42.22
CA GLY A 484 -11.59 1.45 41.91
C GLY A 484 -10.67 0.28 41.58
N GLN A 485 -9.87 0.46 40.54
CA GLN A 485 -8.59 -0.20 40.36
C GLN A 485 -7.49 0.85 40.53
N GLU A 486 -6.45 0.42 41.23
CA GLU A 486 -5.45 1.23 41.91
C GLU A 486 -4.68 2.17 40.96
N THR A 487 -4.59 3.41 41.42
CA THR A 487 -3.80 4.50 40.87
C THR A 487 -2.31 4.17 40.87
N GLY A 488 -1.76 3.87 39.70
CA GLY A 488 -0.35 4.09 39.40
C GLY A 488 -0.06 5.58 39.29
N GLN A 489 1.10 6.01 39.80
CA GLN A 489 1.55 7.39 39.90
C GLN A 489 1.32 8.23 38.63
N GLU A 490 0.80 9.44 38.83
CA GLU A 490 0.66 10.50 37.83
C GLU A 490 2.02 10.85 37.18
N THR A 491 2.26 10.34 35.97
CA THR A 491 3.26 10.89 35.03
C THR A 491 2.55 11.77 34.00
N GLY A 492 2.35 13.05 34.32
CA GLY A 492 1.79 14.06 33.42
C GLY A 492 2.60 14.36 32.15
N GLN A 493 3.53 13.49 31.75
CA GLN A 493 4.35 13.60 30.53
C GLN A 493 3.83 12.74 29.35
N GLU A 494 2.98 11.73 29.58
CA GLU A 494 2.68 10.74 28.52
C GLU A 494 1.59 11.14 27.52
N THR A 495 0.77 12.16 27.81
CA THR A 495 -0.31 12.65 26.94
C THR A 495 0.06 13.83 26.06
N CYS A 496 1.22 14.47 26.28
CA CYS A 496 1.63 15.62 25.48
C CYS A 496 2.02 15.16 24.06
N LEU A 497 1.40 15.75 23.04
CA LEU A 497 1.70 15.47 21.63
C LEU A 497 2.92 16.28 21.13
N ALA A 498 3.37 17.28 21.90
CA ALA A 498 4.42 18.20 21.47
C ALA A 498 5.73 17.46 21.16
N GLY A 499 6.35 17.80 20.02
CA GLY A 499 7.60 17.22 19.56
C GLY A 499 7.52 15.77 19.08
N LEU A 500 6.37 15.10 19.16
CA LEU A 500 6.22 13.73 18.66
C LEU A 500 6.25 13.70 17.13
N HIS A 501 6.72 12.60 16.56
CA HIS A 501 6.60 12.34 15.12
C HIS A 501 5.37 11.47 14.88
N LEU A 502 4.34 12.05 14.28
CA LEU A 502 3.04 11.42 14.10
C LEU A 502 2.71 11.14 12.64
N ALA A 503 2.00 10.05 12.40
CA ALA A 503 1.28 9.76 11.16
C ALA A 503 -0.20 10.03 11.42
N LEU A 504 -0.78 11.01 10.73
CA LEU A 504 -2.22 11.27 10.86
C LEU A 504 -3.06 10.13 10.30
N SER A 505 -4.24 9.96 10.89
CA SER A 505 -5.32 9.16 10.31
C SER A 505 -5.92 9.91 9.11
N PRO A 506 -5.91 9.34 7.89
CA PRO A 506 -6.50 9.97 6.71
C PRO A 506 -7.99 10.27 6.87
N GLU A 507 -8.74 9.39 7.53
CA GLU A 507 -10.18 9.52 7.78
C GLU A 507 -10.49 10.73 8.64
N TRP A 508 -9.63 11.02 9.63
CA TRP A 508 -9.71 12.22 10.46
C TRP A 508 -9.61 13.51 9.61
N VAL A 509 -8.72 13.53 8.61
CA VAL A 509 -8.53 14.67 7.70
C VAL A 509 -9.69 14.77 6.70
N ARG A 510 -10.10 13.64 6.12
CA ARG A 510 -11.01 13.57 4.95
C ARG A 510 -12.48 13.64 5.29
N GLU A 511 -12.93 12.85 6.26
CA GLU A 511 -14.36 12.65 6.48
C GLU A 511 -15.00 13.71 7.38
N ARG A 512 -14.18 14.42 8.16
CA ARG A 512 -14.59 15.54 9.04
C ARG A 512 -15.79 15.21 9.95
N ARG A 513 -15.90 13.95 10.41
CA ARG A 513 -17.04 13.48 11.23
C ARG A 513 -17.10 14.05 12.65
N LEU A 514 -15.99 14.55 13.20
CA LEU A 514 -15.98 15.16 14.53
C LEU A 514 -16.54 16.61 14.48
N PRO A 515 -17.22 17.09 15.54
CA PRO A 515 -17.74 18.45 15.60
C PRO A 515 -16.66 19.52 15.36
N PRO A 516 -16.95 20.63 14.65
CA PRO A 516 -15.95 21.66 14.33
C PRO A 516 -15.19 22.21 15.55
N SER A 517 -15.86 22.35 16.70
CA SER A 517 -15.24 22.81 17.94
C SER A 517 -14.19 21.83 18.48
N LEU A 518 -14.51 20.53 18.50
CA LEU A 518 -13.54 19.49 18.85
C LEU A 518 -12.40 19.44 17.83
N ARG A 519 -12.68 19.69 16.54
CA ARG A 519 -11.63 19.71 15.53
C ARG A 519 -10.61 20.83 15.75
N ALA A 520 -11.10 22.02 16.11
CA ALA A 520 -10.24 23.15 16.46
C ALA A 520 -9.38 22.87 17.69
N GLU A 521 -9.92 22.19 18.71
CA GLU A 521 -9.16 21.80 19.90
C GLU A 521 -8.07 20.77 19.56
N LEU A 522 -8.40 19.74 18.78
CA LEU A 522 -7.41 18.75 18.32
C LEU A 522 -6.30 19.40 17.47
N ALA A 523 -6.64 20.38 16.63
CA ALA A 523 -5.64 21.13 15.87
C ALA A 523 -4.71 21.95 16.76
N ALA A 524 -5.21 22.47 17.90
CA ALA A 524 -4.36 23.14 18.89
C ALA A 524 -3.36 22.16 19.53
N GLU A 525 -3.81 20.95 19.90
CA GLU A 525 -2.92 19.92 20.45
C GLU A 525 -1.87 19.43 19.43
N LEU A 526 -2.24 19.36 18.15
CA LEU A 526 -1.33 18.99 17.07
C LEU A 526 -0.37 20.14 16.66
N ALA A 527 -0.60 21.37 17.14
CA ALA A 527 0.12 22.55 16.66
C ALA A 527 1.63 22.50 16.96
N ASP A 528 2.04 21.78 18.01
CA ASP A 528 3.43 21.66 18.47
C ASP A 528 4.06 20.28 18.20
N VAL A 529 3.36 19.41 17.46
CA VAL A 529 3.90 18.14 16.95
C VAL A 529 5.07 18.42 15.98
N ALA A 530 6.01 17.50 15.84
CA ALA A 530 7.05 17.61 14.83
C ALA A 530 6.41 17.57 13.43
N ALA A 531 6.52 18.66 12.68
CA ALA A 531 5.97 18.75 11.34
C ALA A 531 6.82 17.93 10.35
N ASP A 532 6.17 17.29 9.38
CA ASP A 532 6.83 16.65 8.24
C ASP A 532 7.50 17.69 7.33
N TRP A 533 6.92 18.89 7.25
CA TRP A 533 7.46 20.02 6.52
C TRP A 533 7.02 21.34 7.13
N GLU A 534 7.87 22.35 7.02
CA GLU A 534 7.55 23.73 7.39
C GLU A 534 7.83 24.67 6.23
N ALA A 535 7.03 25.73 6.13
CA ALA A 535 7.20 26.76 5.11
C ALA A 535 6.94 28.15 5.68
N GLU A 536 7.71 29.12 5.22
CA GLU A 536 7.35 30.52 5.35
C GLU A 536 6.39 30.92 4.23
N ALA A 537 5.42 31.77 4.57
CA ALA A 537 4.48 32.33 3.63
C ALA A 537 4.46 33.85 3.70
N ARG A 538 4.34 34.48 2.53
CA ARG A 538 4.06 35.90 2.40
C ARG A 538 2.59 36.10 2.06
N LEU A 539 1.91 37.00 2.77
CA LEU A 539 0.58 37.46 2.38
C LEU A 539 0.70 38.34 1.14
N VAL A 540 0.10 37.91 0.03
CA VAL A 540 0.12 38.63 -1.25
C VAL A 540 -1.03 39.63 -1.33
N GLY A 541 -2.19 39.27 -0.75
CA GLY A 541 -3.35 40.15 -0.72
C GLY A 541 -4.62 39.43 -0.27
N LEU A 542 -5.70 40.19 -0.17
CA LEU A 542 -7.04 39.69 0.09
C LEU A 542 -7.82 39.68 -1.22
N THR A 543 -8.40 38.54 -1.57
CA THR A 543 -9.26 38.35 -2.74
C THR A 543 -10.71 38.16 -2.30
N GLY A 544 -11.68 38.24 -3.21
CA GLY A 544 -13.07 37.90 -2.90
C GLY A 544 -13.27 36.46 -2.41
N GLU A 545 -12.32 35.56 -2.71
CA GLU A 545 -12.33 34.15 -2.29
C GLU A 545 -11.59 33.91 -0.96
N GLY A 546 -10.88 34.91 -0.43
CA GLY A 546 -10.09 34.79 0.80
C GLY A 546 -8.66 35.34 0.69
N ALA A 547 -7.83 35.06 1.68
CA ALA A 547 -6.44 35.53 1.75
C ALA A 547 -5.52 34.69 0.84
N LEU A 548 -4.69 35.37 0.05
CA LEU A 548 -3.74 34.76 -0.87
C LEU A 548 -2.34 34.74 -0.25
N LEU A 549 -1.78 33.54 -0.07
CA LEU A 549 -0.44 33.33 0.47
C LEU A 549 0.49 32.77 -0.61
N ALA A 550 1.70 33.31 -0.74
CA ALA A 550 2.76 32.71 -1.55
C ALA A 550 3.76 31.99 -0.65
N LEU A 551 4.08 30.74 -0.98
CA LEU A 551 4.99 29.87 -0.21
C LEU A 551 5.51 28.71 -1.08
N SER A 552 6.48 27.98 -0.53
CA SER A 552 6.83 26.66 -1.06
C SER A 552 6.09 25.57 -0.29
N LEU A 553 5.53 24.58 -1.00
CA LEU A 553 4.84 23.43 -0.40
C LEU A 553 5.40 22.11 -0.97
N PRO A 554 5.12 20.95 -0.35
CA PRO A 554 5.44 19.66 -0.95
C PRO A 554 4.90 19.58 -2.37
N ARG A 555 5.76 19.24 -3.33
CA ARG A 555 5.49 19.31 -4.77
C ARG A 555 4.18 18.64 -5.16
N HIS A 556 3.86 17.51 -4.54
CA HIS A 556 2.64 16.78 -4.86
C HIS A 556 1.36 17.54 -4.49
N LEU A 557 1.39 18.37 -3.44
CA LEU A 557 0.28 19.23 -3.05
C LEU A 557 0.10 20.43 -3.98
N ALA A 558 1.11 20.77 -4.77
CA ALA A 558 1.05 21.88 -5.74
C ALA A 558 0.21 21.56 -6.98
N PHE A 559 -0.12 20.29 -7.22
CA PHE A 559 -0.82 19.82 -8.42
C PHE A 559 -2.04 18.96 -8.06
N GLY A 560 -3.19 19.28 -8.63
CA GLY A 560 -4.44 18.54 -8.40
C GLY A 560 -5.19 18.97 -7.15
N THR A 561 -6.28 18.25 -6.84
CA THR A 561 -7.11 18.50 -5.66
C THR A 561 -6.88 17.40 -4.63
N HIS A 562 -6.49 17.81 -3.43
CA HIS A 562 -6.10 16.90 -2.36
C HIS A 562 -6.96 17.15 -1.13
N PRO A 563 -7.58 16.11 -0.54
CA PRO A 563 -8.28 16.26 0.74
C PRO A 563 -7.34 16.82 1.80
N ASN A 564 -7.76 17.86 2.51
CA ASN A 564 -6.94 18.54 3.50
C ASN A 564 -7.81 19.08 4.63
N ALA A 565 -7.16 19.43 5.74
CA ALA A 565 -7.72 20.26 6.79
C ALA A 565 -6.68 21.31 7.16
N ALA A 566 -7.07 22.58 7.20
CA ALA A 566 -6.19 23.68 7.54
C ALA A 566 -6.75 24.43 8.74
N PHE A 567 -5.88 24.82 9.66
CA PHE A 567 -6.29 25.50 10.89
C PHE A 567 -5.40 26.71 11.13
N GLN A 568 -6.01 27.87 11.37
CA GLN A 568 -5.28 29.03 11.87
C GLN A 568 -5.08 28.85 13.37
N ILE A 569 -3.82 28.74 13.81
CA ILE A 569 -3.43 28.54 15.20
C ILE A 569 -3.25 29.91 15.87
N GLY A 570 -3.86 30.09 17.03
CA GLY A 570 -3.79 31.34 17.81
C GLY A 570 -4.56 31.23 19.13
N ALA A 571 -4.92 32.37 19.74
CA ALA A 571 -5.71 32.40 20.97
C ALA A 571 -7.08 31.70 20.85
N SER A 572 -7.63 31.68 19.63
CA SER A 572 -8.79 30.86 19.26
C SER A 572 -8.46 30.14 17.96
N THR A 573 -8.05 28.87 18.07
CA THR A 573 -7.82 28.00 16.91
C THR A 573 -9.11 27.81 16.14
N ARG A 574 -9.04 27.89 14.81
CA ARG A 574 -10.19 27.70 13.93
C ARG A 574 -9.82 26.97 12.67
N GLU A 575 -10.77 26.21 12.14
CA GLU A 575 -10.63 25.59 10.83
C GLU A 575 -10.85 26.63 9.72
N ILE A 576 -9.93 26.67 8.76
CA ILE A 576 -9.98 27.52 7.56
C ILE A 576 -10.08 26.64 6.33
N THR A 577 -10.58 27.18 5.22
CA THR A 577 -10.81 26.38 4.01
C THR A 577 -9.82 26.76 2.92
N LEU A 578 -9.01 25.79 2.46
CA LEU A 578 -8.20 25.94 1.26
C LEU A 578 -9.12 25.92 0.03
N GLN A 579 -9.25 27.06 -0.65
CA GLN A 579 -10.08 27.21 -1.85
C GLN A 579 -9.33 26.80 -3.11
N ARG A 580 -8.06 27.21 -3.21
CA ARG A 580 -7.28 27.07 -4.45
C ARG A 580 -5.80 26.91 -4.18
N VAL A 581 -5.17 26.07 -4.99
CA VAL A 581 -3.71 25.93 -5.10
C VAL A 581 -3.32 26.31 -6.53
N THR A 582 -2.38 27.23 -6.67
CA THR A 582 -1.84 27.63 -7.99
C THR A 582 -0.34 27.43 -7.98
N SER A 583 0.17 26.51 -8.81
CA SER A 583 1.61 26.33 -8.98
C SER A 583 2.23 27.59 -9.56
N LEU A 584 3.40 27.98 -9.04
CA LEU A 584 4.20 29.08 -9.55
C LEU A 584 5.42 28.52 -10.29
N ASN A 585 5.97 29.30 -11.22
CA ASN A 585 7.16 28.93 -11.98
C ASN A 585 8.44 29.58 -11.43
N THR A 586 8.31 30.44 -10.42
CA THR A 586 9.40 31.26 -9.90
C THR A 586 9.67 30.89 -8.45
N SER A 587 10.96 30.77 -8.09
CA SER A 587 11.37 30.60 -6.70
C SER A 587 10.97 31.84 -5.89
N LEU A 588 10.45 31.63 -4.68
CA LEU A 588 9.95 32.70 -3.83
C LEU A 588 11.00 33.22 -2.84
N GLY A 589 12.15 32.54 -2.72
CA GLY A 589 13.17 32.86 -1.71
C GLY A 589 12.70 32.72 -0.25
N LEU A 590 11.54 32.10 -0.04
CA LEU A 590 10.96 31.82 1.28
C LEU A 590 11.50 30.49 1.81
N LEU A 591 11.68 30.39 3.13
CA LEU A 591 12.19 29.17 3.75
C LEU A 591 11.21 28.01 3.57
N TYR A 592 11.77 26.84 3.24
CA TYR A 592 11.09 25.56 3.29
C TYR A 592 12.02 24.54 3.93
N THR A 593 11.53 23.82 4.93
CA THR A 593 12.27 22.78 5.62
C THR A 593 11.46 21.49 5.65
N THR A 594 12.14 20.36 5.55
CA THR A 594 11.54 19.05 5.74
C THR A 594 12.60 18.08 6.25
N ALA A 595 12.22 17.20 7.17
CA ALA A 595 13.06 16.08 7.59
C ALA A 595 12.95 14.89 6.62
N ARG A 596 12.07 14.97 5.61
CA ARG A 596 11.68 13.88 4.72
C ARG A 596 12.15 14.13 3.29
N ALA A 597 13.01 13.25 2.78
CA ALA A 597 13.56 13.37 1.43
C ALA A 597 12.48 13.17 0.34
N ASP A 598 11.34 12.56 0.67
CA ASP A 598 10.19 12.36 -0.21
C ASP A 598 9.27 13.59 -0.35
N LEU A 599 9.55 14.71 0.32
CA LEU A 599 8.75 15.93 0.26
C LEU A 599 9.53 17.09 -0.40
N PRO A 600 9.89 17.01 -1.68
CA PRO A 600 10.58 18.12 -2.36
C PRO A 600 9.66 19.34 -2.46
N ALA A 601 10.23 20.53 -2.31
CA ALA A 601 9.50 21.79 -2.40
C ALA A 601 9.09 22.15 -3.84
N ALA A 602 7.92 22.77 -4.00
CA ALA A 602 7.52 23.50 -5.20
C ALA A 602 6.92 24.86 -4.80
N PRO A 603 7.17 25.94 -5.55
CA PRO A 603 6.57 27.23 -5.26
C PRO A 603 5.09 27.24 -5.67
N ALA A 604 4.22 27.77 -4.82
CA ALA A 604 2.80 27.92 -5.11
C ALA A 604 2.16 29.12 -4.39
N ALA A 605 0.96 29.45 -4.84
CA ALA A 605 0.04 30.35 -4.16
C ALA A 605 -1.17 29.58 -3.62
N LEU A 606 -1.49 29.76 -2.35
CA LEU A 606 -2.63 29.17 -1.66
C LEU A 606 -3.67 30.25 -1.34
N THR A 607 -4.93 29.99 -1.66
CA THR A 607 -6.06 30.87 -1.30
C THR A 607 -6.85 30.25 -0.16
N PHE A 608 -6.90 30.91 0.99
CA PHE A 608 -7.65 30.46 2.17
C PHE A 608 -8.86 31.34 2.47
N ALA A 609 -10.03 30.73 2.55
CA ALA A 609 -11.24 31.36 3.08
C ALA A 609 -11.29 31.22 4.61
N GLY A 610 -11.72 32.30 5.29
CA GLY A 610 -11.86 32.34 6.75
C GLY A 610 -10.58 32.63 7.53
N LEU A 611 -9.46 32.93 6.84
CA LEU A 611 -8.22 33.36 7.46
C LEU A 611 -8.37 34.81 7.96
N GLU A 612 -8.26 35.03 9.28
CA GLU A 612 -8.36 36.36 9.86
C GLU A 612 -7.04 37.16 9.78
N PRO A 613 -7.12 38.50 9.69
CA PRO A 613 -5.96 39.37 9.71
C PRO A 613 -5.12 39.20 10.98
N VAL A 614 -3.81 39.19 10.82
CA VAL A 614 -2.86 38.99 11.92
C VAL A 614 -2.60 40.33 12.60
N HIS A 615 -3.15 40.56 13.79
CA HIS A 615 -3.05 41.86 14.46
C HIS A 615 -1.83 42.05 15.40
N ALA A 616 -1.02 41.02 15.64
CA ALA A 616 0.34 41.13 16.21
C ALA A 616 1.00 39.74 16.28
N GLY A 617 2.23 39.59 15.79
CA GLY A 617 3.04 38.35 15.87
C GLY A 617 2.90 37.39 14.67
N PRO A 618 3.77 36.37 14.53
CA PRO A 618 3.68 35.39 13.44
C PRO A 618 2.42 34.53 13.60
N SER A 619 1.56 34.53 12.58
CA SER A 619 0.41 33.63 12.51
C SER A 619 0.83 32.29 11.92
N LYS A 620 0.41 31.20 12.54
CA LYS A 620 0.72 29.84 12.09
C LYS A 620 -0.53 29.20 11.51
N ILE A 621 -0.39 28.56 10.36
CA ILE A 621 -1.39 27.65 9.82
C ILE A 621 -0.85 26.22 9.99
N LEU A 622 -1.63 25.39 10.68
CA LEU A 622 -1.44 23.94 10.68
C LEU A 622 -2.13 23.38 9.43
N PHE A 623 -1.37 22.75 8.54
CA PHE A 623 -1.85 22.20 7.29
C PHE A 623 -1.76 20.68 7.33
N LEU A 624 -2.91 20.00 7.37
CA LEU A 624 -3.01 18.55 7.49
C LEU A 624 -3.45 17.94 6.16
N HIS A 625 -2.76 16.90 5.71
CA HIS A 625 -3.08 16.18 4.49
C HIS A 625 -2.76 14.70 4.66
N ASP A 626 -3.77 13.83 4.52
CA ASP A 626 -3.65 12.39 4.72
C ASP A 626 -2.92 12.04 6.03
N ASP A 627 -1.68 11.51 5.94
CA ASP A 627 -0.84 11.16 7.08
C ASP A 627 0.23 12.22 7.42
N LEU A 628 0.22 13.37 6.72
CA LEU A 628 1.22 14.44 6.80
C LEU A 628 0.75 15.62 7.67
N ILE A 629 1.70 16.18 8.41
CA ILE A 629 1.54 17.40 9.21
C ILE A 629 2.48 18.47 8.65
N GLY A 630 1.90 19.55 8.14
CA GLY A 630 2.62 20.73 7.64
C GLY A 630 2.41 21.95 8.55
N ARG A 631 3.41 22.82 8.64
CA ARG A 631 3.30 24.10 9.35
C ARG A 631 3.67 25.26 8.42
N ILE A 632 2.78 26.22 8.29
CA ILE A 632 3.01 27.43 7.50
C ILE A 632 3.10 28.62 8.47
N THR A 633 4.21 29.34 8.43
CA THR A 633 4.40 30.57 9.21
C THR A 633 4.20 31.77 8.30
N ILE A 634 3.15 32.56 8.58
CA ILE A 634 2.88 33.79 7.85
C ILE A 634 3.79 34.88 8.42
N LEU A 635 4.65 35.43 7.57
CA LEU A 635 5.54 36.53 7.93
C LEU A 635 4.72 37.82 8.12
N SER A 636 4.85 38.46 9.29
CA SER A 636 4.32 39.81 9.52
C SER A 636 5.12 40.81 8.71
N GLU A 637 4.47 41.66 7.92
CA GLU A 637 5.18 42.71 7.18
C GLU A 637 5.87 43.68 8.15
N ILE A 638 7.20 43.63 8.23
CA ILE A 638 8.02 44.78 8.62
C ILE A 638 9.13 44.93 7.58
N ALA A 639 8.84 45.71 6.54
CA ALA A 639 9.67 46.82 6.07
C ALA A 639 9.09 47.36 4.75
N SER A 640 8.85 48.66 4.78
CA SER A 640 8.49 49.54 3.67
C SER A 640 9.34 49.37 2.40
N ALA A 641 8.62 49.42 1.26
CA ALA A 641 9.01 49.92 -0.07
C ALA A 641 10.21 49.27 -0.80
N GLU A 642 9.95 48.63 -1.93
CA GLU A 642 10.12 49.26 -3.26
C GLU A 642 9.52 48.39 -4.39
N GLU A 643 8.73 49.09 -5.22
CA GLU A 643 8.17 48.77 -6.55
C GLU A 643 7.32 47.51 -6.84
N PRO A 644 6.20 47.67 -7.58
CA PRO A 644 5.49 46.55 -8.17
C PRO A 644 6.27 46.02 -9.39
N LEU A 645 6.64 44.74 -9.37
CA LEU A 645 7.20 44.07 -10.55
C LEU A 645 6.13 43.89 -11.65
N PRO A 646 6.51 43.96 -12.93
CA PRO A 646 5.62 44.09 -14.10
C PRO A 646 4.80 42.84 -14.44
#